data_AF-A0A4P8SCH1-F1
#
_entry.id   AF-A0A4P8SCH1-F1
#
_cell.length_a   1.000
_cell.length_b   1.000
_cell.length_c   1.000
_cell.angle_alpha   90.00
_cell.angle_beta   90.00
_cell.angle_gamma   90.00
#
_symmetry.space_group_name_H-M   'P 1'
#
loop_
_entity.id
_entity.type
_entity.pdbx_description
1 polymer ?
#
loop_
_entity_poly.entity_id
_entity_poly.type
_entity_poly.pdbx_seq_one_letter_code
_entity_poly.pdbx_strand_id
1 'polypeptide(L)'
;MTTNKPFKYFNTAIAAAVVTSGVAVVAPQATEATELKFLDVKVGAYYYDAVMSLAERGIVNGYPDGTYGPEKSITRGQVAVILANALGLDTYDVTDPGFKDVPKSHDYYSAIAALANAGYINGYEDDTYKPSQPISRYHMALILAAAYNLEATDVDALPFTDVKNDYKAQVAALYENGVTAGKTTTTFGGNQKVTRGQMALFIAAAEEAAYPSITVSEIKDSKILTTDGEVYKFSEDLAGIFSEANDAALKDAEIGLIIENGVVVDVYYLILNASGTESAPVVFDGVDSLILGDLFVNADWMEVKNLTVIGDLYLTEEVVNSFSTDMVDVLGDVYVLETEESAVASLDHTFVVNASATAPKLNLVDSSVNSIEANRNNLVITSNTVIPEVRVAENVNSIELNAEVEAVTVNNAESVQISGTGTINNLTVKEAAQVTLNVPGQVKELVVANKDAKVSLGDNVTVGKLVVPAGSDFSTIIDNYNNLKENITEVVNEEGAEIDTTVVSVSTIEGFRVALADTHIKTINLTANLENVSERIVVDRAVTINGGEHTISFTNDINELAYGSRQGITVVADDVQINDLAVTLTEKAEWQGAYAVQVYNAQNVLLNNITTSGADAGLLVNAAEVELTGTTTVSGNEFGGIEVSKGTEEGLSNADLIVNGSIANETEAYGEPTIWLVHNQDPAKTAQGTVAGSGLDGTVVNYLDKVDGYQTQYFMQNAPVQIVSMEGKTTSLDSMNLASIEVIAQSEKELYELEVDHNITGLPEFSVYASEENPYGSEEAKAQFEALGVMVTYNAEAKKWTIEFGSEISNQLIAQEDVTFYVVIADQNKYTFGSMFNTTSQNTLKLQF
;
A
#
# COMPACT_ATOMS: atom_id res chain seq x y z
N MET A 1 -51.38 53.01 -19.19
CA MET A 1 -52.51 52.16 -18.74
C MET A 1 -52.50 50.91 -19.59
N THR A 2 -51.77 49.91 -19.12
CA THR A 2 -51.68 48.59 -19.72
C THR A 2 -51.73 47.62 -18.54
N THR A 3 -52.70 46.72 -18.62
CA THR A 3 -53.08 45.75 -17.60
C THR A 3 -51.99 44.68 -17.50
N ASN A 4 -51.29 44.60 -16.38
CA ASN A 4 -50.43 43.45 -16.05
C ASN A 4 -51.32 42.21 -15.97
N LYS A 5 -51.13 41.29 -16.92
CA LYS A 5 -51.69 39.94 -16.87
C LYS A 5 -50.77 39.08 -15.99
N PRO A 6 -51.30 38.06 -15.29
CA PRO A 6 -50.48 37.16 -14.48
C PRO A 6 -49.60 36.31 -15.40
N PHE A 7 -48.31 36.24 -15.07
CA PHE A 7 -47.34 35.37 -15.72
C PHE A 7 -47.80 33.91 -15.65
N LYS A 8 -47.64 33.19 -16.76
CA LYS A 8 -47.88 31.77 -16.92
C LYS A 8 -46.54 31.13 -17.27
N TYR A 9 -46.35 29.91 -16.76
CA TYR A 9 -45.26 28.96 -16.99
C TYR A 9 -44.13 28.95 -15.93
N PHE A 10 -44.50 28.65 -14.68
CA PHE A 10 -44.01 27.41 -14.05
C PHE A 10 -45.19 26.43 -14.03
N ASN A 11 -44.97 25.17 -14.40
CA ASN A 11 -46.00 24.14 -14.41
C ASN A 11 -46.24 23.61 -12.98
N THR A 12 -46.59 24.49 -12.05
CA THR A 12 -47.28 24.13 -10.81
C THR A 12 -48.52 24.99 -10.69
N ALA A 13 -49.65 24.38 -11.02
CA ALA A 13 -50.95 24.93 -10.68
C ALA A 13 -51.03 25.11 -9.15
N ILE A 14 -50.88 26.33 -8.64
CA ILE A 14 -51.46 26.69 -7.34
C ILE A 14 -52.98 26.73 -7.55
N ALA A 15 -53.59 25.55 -7.60
CA ALA A 15 -55.01 25.41 -7.39
C ALA A 15 -55.24 25.33 -5.88
N ALA A 16 -55.60 26.47 -5.27
CA ALA A 16 -56.24 26.47 -3.96
C ALA A 16 -57.61 25.77 -4.08
N ALA A 17 -57.64 24.44 -3.95
CA ALA A 17 -58.87 23.67 -4.02
C ALA A 17 -59.62 23.73 -2.67
N VAL A 18 -60.76 24.40 -2.66
CA VAL A 18 -61.81 24.23 -1.66
C VAL A 18 -62.29 22.78 -1.73
N VAL A 19 -62.17 22.05 -0.61
CA VAL A 19 -62.57 20.65 -0.50
C VAL A 19 -64.10 20.51 -0.55
N THR A 20 -64.63 19.88 -1.60
CA THR A 20 -65.92 19.18 -1.53
C THR A 20 -65.80 17.79 -2.15
N SER A 21 -66.04 16.79 -1.30
CA SER A 21 -65.92 15.34 -1.50
C SER A 21 -66.79 14.75 -2.63
N GLY A 22 -66.27 13.76 -3.35
CA GLY A 22 -67.09 12.85 -4.18
C GLY A 22 -66.35 11.93 -5.15
N VAL A 23 -65.79 10.83 -4.64
CA VAL A 23 -65.54 9.48 -5.23
C VAL A 23 -65.49 9.30 -6.76
N ALA A 24 -64.35 8.78 -7.27
CA ALA A 24 -64.24 7.47 -7.93
C ALA A 24 -62.76 7.16 -8.25
N VAL A 25 -62.26 6.05 -7.70
CA VAL A 25 -60.87 5.58 -7.85
C VAL A 25 -60.70 4.96 -9.23
N VAL A 26 -59.79 5.52 -10.03
CA VAL A 26 -59.12 4.81 -11.12
C VAL A 26 -57.66 4.75 -10.74
N ALA A 27 -57.14 3.53 -10.57
CA ALA A 27 -55.74 3.30 -10.22
C ALA A 27 -54.83 3.72 -11.40
N PRO A 28 -53.82 4.59 -11.20
CA PRO A 28 -52.75 4.76 -12.17
C PRO A 28 -51.81 3.54 -12.13
N GLN A 29 -51.36 3.09 -13.30
CA GLN A 29 -50.22 2.20 -13.42
C GLN A 29 -48.98 2.86 -12.82
N ALA A 30 -48.20 2.07 -12.08
CA ALA A 30 -46.97 2.50 -11.43
C ALA A 30 -45.93 2.94 -12.47
N THR A 31 -45.62 4.23 -12.50
CA THR A 31 -44.35 4.78 -12.95
C THR A 31 -43.29 4.49 -11.88
N GLU A 32 -42.09 4.12 -12.31
CA GLU A 32 -40.94 3.85 -11.43
C GLU A 32 -40.59 5.11 -10.62
N ALA A 33 -40.19 4.90 -9.37
CA ALA A 33 -40.06 5.93 -8.35
C ALA A 33 -38.65 6.51 -8.36
N THR A 34 -38.55 7.82 -8.62
CA THR A 34 -37.42 8.71 -8.30
C THR A 34 -37.04 8.51 -6.83
N GLU A 35 -35.74 8.42 -6.52
CA GLU A 35 -35.25 8.25 -5.15
C GLU A 35 -35.57 9.54 -4.35
N LEU A 36 -36.41 9.41 -3.32
CA LEU A 36 -36.81 10.58 -2.54
C LEU A 36 -35.65 10.98 -1.61
N LYS A 37 -34.98 12.11 -1.88
CA LYS A 37 -33.99 12.74 -0.95
C LYS A 37 -34.50 12.86 0.49
N PHE A 38 -35.81 13.00 0.71
CA PHE A 38 -36.41 13.05 2.04
C PHE A 38 -37.64 12.15 2.16
N LEU A 39 -37.69 11.34 3.22
CA LEU A 39 -38.74 10.33 3.45
C LEU A 39 -40.16 10.92 3.61
N ASP A 40 -40.28 12.19 4.00
CA ASP A 40 -41.54 12.86 4.31
C ASP A 40 -41.94 13.96 3.30
N VAL A 41 -41.21 14.09 2.18
CA VAL A 41 -41.51 15.01 1.09
C VAL A 41 -42.12 14.23 -0.06
N LYS A 42 -43.46 14.22 -0.14
CA LYS A 42 -44.20 13.41 -1.12
C LYS A 42 -44.37 14.13 -2.44
N VAL A 43 -44.15 13.42 -3.56
CA VAL A 43 -44.47 13.89 -4.91
C VAL A 43 -45.90 14.45 -4.96
N GLY A 44 -46.05 15.66 -5.50
CA GLY A 44 -47.33 16.37 -5.58
C GLY A 44 -47.77 17.08 -4.30
N ALA A 45 -47.00 17.05 -3.22
CA ALA A 45 -47.19 17.99 -2.11
C ALA A 45 -46.94 19.43 -2.58
N TYR A 46 -47.68 20.40 -2.03
CA TYR A 46 -47.62 21.80 -2.50
C TYR A 46 -46.24 22.46 -2.33
N TYR A 47 -45.34 21.89 -1.53
CA TYR A 47 -43.96 22.33 -1.31
C TYR A 47 -42.93 21.41 -1.98
N TYR A 48 -43.35 20.36 -2.69
CA TYR A 48 -42.46 19.32 -3.20
C TYR A 48 -41.35 19.93 -4.08
N ASP A 49 -41.73 20.62 -5.16
CA ASP A 49 -40.75 21.14 -6.14
C ASP A 49 -39.78 22.15 -5.51
N ALA A 50 -40.29 23.06 -4.68
CA ALA A 50 -39.45 24.06 -4.00
C ALA A 50 -38.47 23.42 -3.00
N VAL A 51 -38.90 22.39 -2.26
CA VAL A 51 -38.02 21.69 -1.32
C VAL A 51 -36.95 20.88 -2.06
N MET A 52 -37.33 20.18 -3.13
CA MET A 52 -36.40 19.40 -3.93
C MET A 52 -35.37 20.33 -4.61
N SER A 53 -35.82 21.37 -5.30
CA SER A 53 -34.93 22.35 -5.95
C SER A 53 -33.90 22.98 -5.00
N LEU A 54 -34.34 23.43 -3.81
CA LEU A 54 -33.41 24.00 -2.83
C LEU A 54 -32.48 22.94 -2.22
N ALA A 55 -32.90 21.68 -2.10
CA ALA A 55 -32.07 20.61 -1.56
C ALA A 55 -31.01 20.15 -2.57
N GLU A 56 -31.38 20.14 -3.85
CA GLU A 56 -30.50 19.85 -4.97
C GLU A 56 -29.36 20.87 -5.09
N ARG A 57 -29.66 22.15 -4.85
CA ARG A 57 -28.68 23.24 -4.77
C ARG A 57 -27.89 23.29 -3.44
N GLY A 58 -28.07 22.31 -2.55
CA GLY A 58 -27.43 22.30 -1.23
C GLY A 58 -27.88 23.40 -0.26
N ILE A 59 -28.89 24.19 -0.63
CA ILE A 59 -29.39 25.34 0.16
C ILE A 59 -30.13 24.86 1.40
N VAL A 60 -30.95 23.80 1.26
CA VAL A 60 -31.66 23.20 2.39
C VAL A 60 -31.21 21.76 2.64
N ASN A 61 -31.05 21.43 3.92
CA ASN A 61 -30.72 20.09 4.38
C ASN A 61 -31.86 19.49 5.21
N GLY A 62 -31.94 18.16 5.16
CA GLY A 62 -32.82 17.36 6.02
C GLY A 62 -32.29 17.20 7.44
N TYR A 63 -33.03 16.46 8.25
CA TYR A 63 -32.62 15.99 9.57
C TYR A 63 -31.81 14.69 9.43
N PRO A 64 -30.96 14.34 10.42
CA PRO A 64 -30.20 13.08 10.42
C PRO A 64 -31.06 11.81 10.34
N ASP A 65 -32.37 11.91 10.56
CA ASP A 65 -33.33 10.80 10.46
C ASP A 65 -33.86 10.59 9.03
N GLY A 66 -33.33 11.30 8.04
CA GLY A 66 -33.74 11.21 6.63
C GLY A 66 -35.01 11.99 6.29
N THR A 67 -35.55 12.81 7.20
CA THR A 67 -36.74 13.64 6.96
C THR A 67 -36.38 15.10 6.69
N TYR A 68 -37.19 15.82 5.91
CA TYR A 68 -37.11 17.27 5.79
C TYR A 68 -37.91 17.99 6.88
N GLY A 69 -39.01 17.39 7.36
CA GLY A 69 -39.95 17.99 8.30
C GLY A 69 -40.69 19.21 7.74
N PRO A 70 -41.36 19.14 6.57
CA PRO A 70 -41.96 20.29 5.89
C PRO A 70 -43.07 20.98 6.71
N GLU A 71 -43.73 20.26 7.61
CA GLU A 71 -44.78 20.79 8.49
C GLU A 71 -44.25 21.34 9.82
N LYS A 72 -42.95 21.14 10.13
CA LYS A 72 -42.33 21.70 11.35
C LYS A 72 -42.18 23.21 11.21
N SER A 73 -42.48 23.96 12.28
CA SER A 73 -42.22 25.40 12.31
C SER A 73 -40.72 25.67 12.20
N ILE A 74 -40.33 26.60 11.34
CA ILE A 74 -38.91 26.94 11.10
C ILE A 74 -38.44 28.05 12.06
N THR A 75 -37.25 27.89 12.63
CA THR A 75 -36.66 28.89 13.53
C THR A 75 -35.97 30.01 12.77
N ARG A 76 -35.81 31.18 13.38
CA ARG A 76 -35.10 32.33 12.79
C ARG A 76 -33.64 32.03 12.45
N GLY A 77 -32.98 31.19 13.24
CA GLY A 77 -31.61 30.74 12.97
C GLY A 77 -31.53 29.81 11.76
N GLN A 78 -32.48 28.88 11.62
CA GLN A 78 -32.56 28.03 10.42
C GLN A 78 -32.84 28.86 9.15
N VAL A 79 -33.74 29.85 9.22
CA VAL A 79 -33.99 30.77 8.11
C VAL A 79 -32.72 31.53 7.72
N ALA A 80 -31.90 31.94 8.71
CA ALA A 80 -30.65 32.63 8.43
C ALA A 80 -29.66 31.75 7.65
N VAL A 81 -29.51 30.48 8.04
CA VAL A 81 -28.67 29.52 7.31
C VAL A 81 -29.17 29.34 5.88
N ILE A 82 -30.47 29.08 5.71
CA ILE A 82 -31.04 28.84 4.36
C ILE A 82 -30.85 30.06 3.47
N LEU A 83 -31.10 31.28 3.97
CA LEU A 83 -30.95 32.50 3.18
C LEU A 83 -29.49 32.87 2.90
N ALA A 84 -28.58 32.66 3.86
CA ALA A 84 -27.15 32.88 3.60
C ALA A 84 -26.65 31.96 2.49
N ASN A 85 -27.08 30.69 2.48
CA ASN A 85 -26.78 29.73 1.42
C ASN A 85 -27.44 30.12 0.10
N ALA A 86 -28.73 30.46 0.11
CA ALA A 86 -29.47 30.84 -1.09
C ALA A 86 -28.88 32.08 -1.79
N LEU A 87 -28.36 33.02 -1.02
CA LEU A 87 -27.75 34.26 -1.51
C LEU A 87 -26.23 34.13 -1.74
N GLY A 88 -25.63 32.96 -1.52
CA GLY A 88 -24.19 32.74 -1.70
C GLY A 88 -23.30 33.64 -0.83
N LEU A 89 -23.73 34.01 0.38
CA LEU A 89 -22.98 34.94 1.23
C LEU A 89 -21.75 34.28 1.85
N ASP A 90 -20.64 35.03 1.93
CA ASP A 90 -19.46 34.60 2.70
C ASP A 90 -19.83 34.49 4.19
N THR A 91 -19.68 33.27 4.73
CA THR A 91 -19.93 32.94 6.14
C THR A 91 -18.63 32.67 6.91
N TYR A 92 -17.47 32.78 6.27
CA TYR A 92 -16.16 32.59 6.87
C TYR A 92 -15.55 33.91 7.35
N ASP A 93 -15.54 34.96 6.53
CA ASP A 93 -15.01 36.29 6.89
C ASP A 93 -16.13 37.29 7.24
N VAL A 94 -16.73 37.10 8.42
CA VAL A 94 -17.87 37.91 8.90
C VAL A 94 -17.49 38.85 10.05
N THR A 95 -18.04 40.05 10.04
CA THR A 95 -17.91 41.02 11.14
C THR A 95 -19.01 40.80 12.17
N ASP A 96 -18.63 40.79 13.47
CA ASP A 96 -19.57 40.53 14.56
C ASP A 96 -20.72 41.56 14.60
N PRO A 97 -21.98 41.13 14.41
CA PRO A 97 -23.14 42.04 14.43
C PRO A 97 -23.53 42.48 15.85
N GLY A 98 -22.94 41.91 16.91
CA GLY A 98 -23.14 42.35 18.29
C GLY A 98 -24.40 41.82 18.98
N PHE A 99 -25.09 40.81 18.42
CA PHE A 99 -26.26 40.21 19.06
C PHE A 99 -25.89 39.44 20.34
N LYS A 100 -26.46 39.84 21.49
CA LYS A 100 -26.16 39.29 22.83
C LYS A 100 -26.45 37.79 22.97
N ASP A 101 -27.37 37.25 22.19
CA ASP A 101 -27.80 35.84 22.23
C ASP A 101 -27.24 35.00 21.08
N VAL A 102 -26.31 35.55 20.29
CA VAL A 102 -25.61 34.84 19.21
C VAL A 102 -24.10 35.02 19.39
N PRO A 103 -23.47 34.40 20.41
CA PRO A 103 -22.02 34.40 20.55
C PRO A 103 -21.35 33.70 19.36
N LYS A 104 -20.05 33.97 19.11
CA LYS A 104 -19.27 33.32 18.02
C LYS A 104 -19.32 31.80 18.01
N SER A 105 -19.56 31.18 19.16
CA SER A 105 -19.68 29.72 19.32
C SER A 105 -21.08 29.17 19.02
N HIS A 106 -22.05 30.01 18.67
CA HIS A 106 -23.42 29.58 18.38
C HIS A 106 -23.50 28.99 16.96
N ASP A 107 -24.21 27.88 16.79
CA ASP A 107 -24.30 27.14 15.51
C ASP A 107 -24.71 28.00 14.29
N TYR A 108 -25.60 28.98 14.48
CA TYR A 108 -26.05 29.90 13.42
C TYR A 108 -25.28 31.23 13.36
N TYR A 109 -24.19 31.39 14.13
CA TYR A 109 -23.47 32.67 14.24
C TYR A 109 -23.07 33.22 12.88
N SER A 110 -22.36 32.43 12.08
CA SER A 110 -21.82 32.87 10.80
C SER A 110 -22.89 33.34 9.82
N ALA A 111 -23.95 32.55 9.63
CA ALA A 111 -25.05 32.90 8.72
C ALA A 111 -25.81 34.15 9.18
N ILE A 112 -26.02 34.32 10.50
CA ILE A 112 -26.65 35.51 11.07
C ILE A 112 -25.74 36.74 10.89
N ALA A 113 -24.43 36.58 11.13
CA ALA A 113 -23.47 37.66 10.92
C ALA A 113 -23.42 38.10 9.46
N ALA A 114 -23.33 37.16 8.52
CA ALA A 114 -23.33 37.44 7.08
C ALA A 114 -24.57 38.24 6.63
N LEU A 115 -25.77 37.78 7.00
CA LEU A 115 -27.01 38.50 6.67
C LEU A 115 -27.10 39.88 7.31
N ALA A 116 -26.55 40.06 8.52
CA ALA A 116 -26.52 41.35 9.19
C ALA A 116 -25.50 42.30 8.55
N ASN A 117 -24.32 41.79 8.16
CA ASN A 117 -23.29 42.55 7.44
C ASN A 117 -23.79 42.99 6.06
N ALA A 118 -24.59 42.16 5.39
CA ALA A 118 -25.28 42.49 4.13
C ALA A 118 -26.49 43.42 4.32
N GLY A 119 -26.89 43.73 5.55
CA GLY A 119 -28.00 44.66 5.85
C GLY A 119 -29.40 44.07 5.73
N TYR A 120 -29.53 42.75 5.53
CA TYR A 120 -30.83 42.07 5.36
C TYR A 120 -31.54 41.81 6.70
N ILE A 121 -30.81 41.82 7.83
CA ILE A 121 -31.37 41.65 9.17
C ILE A 121 -30.76 42.63 10.18
N ASN A 122 -31.58 43.07 11.15
CA ASN A 122 -31.17 44.06 12.18
C ASN A 122 -31.38 43.59 13.64
N GLY A 123 -31.92 42.39 13.86
CA GLY A 123 -32.26 41.90 15.21
C GLY A 123 -33.42 42.66 15.87
N TYR A 124 -33.47 42.64 17.21
CA TYR A 124 -34.47 43.30 18.04
C TYR A 124 -33.86 44.48 18.82
N GLU A 125 -34.70 45.40 19.30
CA GLU A 125 -34.28 46.58 20.10
C GLU A 125 -33.53 46.25 21.40
N ASP A 126 -33.59 45.00 21.87
CA ASP A 126 -32.87 44.52 23.07
C ASP A 126 -31.45 43.99 22.77
N ASP A 127 -30.95 44.23 21.55
CA ASP A 127 -29.70 43.71 20.97
C ASP A 127 -29.65 42.17 20.88
N THR A 128 -30.79 41.53 20.63
CA THR A 128 -30.88 40.07 20.42
C THR A 128 -31.39 39.72 19.03
N TYR A 129 -31.11 38.50 18.55
CA TYR A 129 -31.64 37.96 17.29
C TYR A 129 -32.74 36.91 17.51
N LYS A 130 -32.74 36.21 18.64
CA LYS A 130 -33.67 35.14 19.03
C LYS A 130 -33.65 33.95 18.06
N PRO A 131 -32.48 33.31 17.82
CA PRO A 131 -32.29 32.30 16.77
C PRO A 131 -33.19 31.07 16.93
N SER A 132 -33.45 30.62 18.16
CA SER A 132 -34.27 29.43 18.42
C SER A 132 -35.79 29.68 18.30
N GLN A 133 -36.23 30.93 18.15
CA GLN A 133 -37.66 31.25 18.07
C GLN A 133 -38.22 30.96 16.67
N PRO A 134 -39.43 30.36 16.55
CA PRO A 134 -40.10 30.21 15.26
C PRO A 134 -40.39 31.57 14.60
N ILE A 135 -40.08 31.70 13.32
CA ILE A 135 -40.32 32.92 12.56
C ILE A 135 -41.83 33.12 12.29
N SER A 136 -42.30 34.37 12.33
CA SER A 136 -43.67 34.73 11.92
C SER A 136 -43.71 35.12 10.45
N ARG A 137 -44.89 35.05 9.82
CA ARG A 137 -45.09 35.53 8.44
C ARG A 137 -44.72 37.00 8.25
N TYR A 138 -44.90 37.84 9.28
CA TYR A 138 -44.44 39.23 9.27
C TYR A 138 -42.92 39.36 9.21
N HIS A 139 -42.18 38.63 10.05
CA HIS A 139 -40.71 38.69 10.02
C HIS A 139 -40.15 38.03 8.76
N MET A 140 -40.80 36.98 8.24
CA MET A 140 -40.47 36.41 6.94
C MET A 140 -40.61 37.46 5.82
N ALA A 141 -41.71 38.22 5.79
CA ALA A 141 -41.90 39.27 4.78
C ALA A 141 -40.82 40.35 4.86
N LEU A 142 -40.42 40.78 6.07
CA LEU A 142 -39.33 41.73 6.24
C LEU A 142 -38.01 41.21 5.65
N ILE A 143 -37.65 39.97 6.00
CA ILE A 143 -36.35 39.41 5.60
C ILE A 143 -36.33 39.12 4.10
N LEU A 144 -37.39 38.51 3.53
CA LEU A 144 -37.42 38.19 2.10
C LEU A 144 -37.49 39.44 1.23
N ALA A 145 -38.26 40.47 1.63
CA ALA A 145 -38.29 41.72 0.89
C ALA A 145 -36.91 42.40 0.87
N ALA A 146 -36.19 42.39 1.99
CA ALA A 146 -34.84 42.95 2.05
C ALA A 146 -33.81 42.11 1.28
N ALA A 147 -33.82 40.78 1.49
CA ALA A 147 -32.86 39.85 0.88
C ALA A 147 -32.93 39.80 -0.65
N TYR A 148 -34.14 39.91 -1.21
CA TYR A 148 -34.41 39.83 -2.65
C TYR A 148 -34.76 41.19 -3.26
N ASN A 149 -34.54 42.28 -2.52
CA ASN A 149 -34.83 43.66 -2.93
C ASN A 149 -36.24 43.85 -3.53
N LEU A 150 -37.24 43.21 -2.92
CA LEU A 150 -38.62 43.24 -3.43
C LEU A 150 -39.31 44.54 -2.98
N GLU A 151 -39.81 45.30 -3.95
CA GLU A 151 -40.56 46.52 -3.72
C GLU A 151 -42.02 46.40 -4.17
N ALA A 152 -42.88 47.22 -3.57
CA ALA A 152 -44.28 47.35 -3.96
C ALA A 152 -44.47 48.65 -4.74
N THR A 153 -45.20 48.58 -5.85
CA THR A 153 -45.59 49.76 -6.63
C THR A 153 -46.82 50.46 -6.03
N ASP A 154 -47.71 49.72 -5.35
CA ASP A 154 -48.87 50.25 -4.65
C ASP A 154 -49.11 49.53 -3.30
N VAL A 155 -48.52 50.09 -2.25
CA VAL A 155 -48.63 49.58 -0.87
C VAL A 155 -50.08 49.50 -0.37
N ASP A 156 -51.00 50.27 -0.94
CA ASP A 156 -52.42 50.28 -0.54
C ASP A 156 -53.28 49.26 -1.31
N ALA A 157 -52.78 48.69 -2.42
CA ALA A 157 -53.47 47.69 -3.24
C ALA A 157 -53.44 46.25 -2.68
N LEU A 158 -53.35 46.09 -1.36
CA LEU A 158 -53.37 44.80 -0.69
C LEU A 158 -54.81 44.28 -0.50
N PRO A 159 -55.11 43.00 -0.85
CA PRO A 159 -56.41 42.41 -0.56
C PRO A 159 -56.58 42.01 0.91
N PHE A 160 -55.52 42.09 1.72
CA PHE A 160 -55.48 41.60 3.09
C PHE A 160 -55.96 42.64 4.10
N THR A 161 -56.93 42.26 4.92
CA THR A 161 -57.57 43.15 5.90
C THR A 161 -56.88 43.18 7.27
N ASP A 162 -55.94 42.25 7.52
CA ASP A 162 -55.29 42.02 8.82
C ASP A 162 -53.81 42.43 8.87
N VAL A 163 -53.32 43.13 7.83
CA VAL A 163 -51.94 43.60 7.74
C VAL A 163 -51.74 44.86 8.59
N LYS A 164 -50.78 44.82 9.52
CA LYS A 164 -50.38 45.98 10.34
C LYS A 164 -49.57 46.96 9.50
N ASN A 165 -49.73 48.26 9.78
CA ASN A 165 -49.03 49.34 9.08
C ASN A 165 -47.51 49.14 9.01
N ASP A 166 -46.88 48.70 10.12
CA ASP A 166 -45.41 48.51 10.22
C ASP A 166 -44.85 47.45 9.24
N TYR A 167 -45.70 46.58 8.69
CA TYR A 167 -45.31 45.51 7.76
C TYR A 167 -45.96 45.67 6.39
N LYS A 168 -46.72 46.75 6.17
CA LYS A 168 -47.59 46.89 5.01
C LYS A 168 -46.81 46.94 3.71
N ALA A 169 -45.69 47.67 3.69
CA ALA A 169 -44.84 47.79 2.51
C ALA A 169 -44.26 46.43 2.08
N GLN A 170 -43.70 45.66 3.02
CA GLN A 170 -43.06 44.38 2.71
C GLN A 170 -44.08 43.30 2.37
N VAL A 171 -45.26 43.31 3.00
CA VAL A 171 -46.35 42.41 2.61
C VAL A 171 -46.90 42.76 1.22
N ALA A 172 -46.98 44.04 0.88
CA ALA A 172 -47.34 44.48 -0.47
C ALA A 172 -46.30 44.03 -1.49
N ALA A 173 -45.01 44.18 -1.18
CA ALA A 173 -43.93 43.75 -2.07
C ALA A 173 -44.01 42.25 -2.34
N LEU A 174 -44.14 41.41 -1.31
CA LEU A 174 -44.30 39.97 -1.50
C LEU A 174 -45.59 39.59 -2.25
N TYR A 175 -46.67 40.36 -2.11
CA TYR A 175 -47.93 40.08 -2.79
C TYR A 175 -47.86 40.45 -4.28
N GLU A 176 -47.39 41.66 -4.60
CA GLU A 176 -47.27 42.15 -5.97
C GLU A 176 -46.29 41.32 -6.80
N ASN A 177 -45.21 40.85 -6.17
CA ASN A 177 -44.19 40.01 -6.79
C ASN A 177 -44.54 38.50 -6.74
N GLY A 178 -45.78 38.13 -6.40
CA GLY A 178 -46.24 36.74 -6.47
C GLY A 178 -45.70 35.80 -5.37
N VAL A 179 -44.78 36.26 -4.53
CA VAL A 179 -44.20 35.49 -3.41
C VAL A 179 -45.26 35.03 -2.41
N THR A 180 -46.35 35.76 -2.23
CA THR A 180 -47.44 35.30 -1.36
C THR A 180 -48.84 35.62 -1.88
N ALA A 181 -49.72 34.62 -1.86
CA ALA A 181 -51.17 34.81 -2.09
C ALA A 181 -51.95 35.09 -0.79
N GLY A 182 -51.28 35.21 0.36
CA GLY A 182 -51.90 35.24 1.68
C GLY A 182 -52.33 33.84 2.16
N LYS A 183 -52.88 33.77 3.38
CA LYS A 183 -53.42 32.52 3.93
C LYS A 183 -54.81 32.23 3.36
N THR A 184 -55.57 33.29 3.15
CA THR A 184 -56.83 33.30 2.40
C THR A 184 -56.77 34.48 1.45
N THR A 185 -57.77 34.60 0.58
CA THR A 185 -57.87 35.73 -0.36
C THR A 185 -57.97 37.10 0.31
N THR A 186 -58.28 37.18 1.62
CA THR A 186 -58.45 38.46 2.35
C THR A 186 -57.69 38.52 3.68
N THR A 187 -56.85 37.52 3.99
CA THR A 187 -56.12 37.43 5.26
C THR A 187 -54.68 36.96 5.02
N PHE A 188 -53.71 37.76 5.48
CA PHE A 188 -52.28 37.44 5.41
C PHE A 188 -51.84 36.54 6.57
N GLY A 189 -52.39 36.73 7.78
CA GLY A 189 -52.07 35.93 8.96
C GLY A 189 -50.71 36.23 9.58
N GLY A 190 -50.27 37.49 9.60
CA GLY A 190 -48.87 37.87 9.83
C GLY A 190 -48.20 37.37 11.13
N ASN A 191 -48.95 37.12 12.21
CA ASN A 191 -48.38 36.58 13.46
C ASN A 191 -48.21 35.05 13.45
N GLN A 192 -48.76 34.35 12.46
CA GLN A 192 -48.66 32.89 12.39
C GLN A 192 -47.24 32.46 12.05
N LYS A 193 -46.86 31.29 12.55
CA LYS A 193 -45.54 30.70 12.33
C LYS A 193 -45.46 30.09 10.93
N VAL A 194 -44.28 30.18 10.33
CA VAL A 194 -43.98 29.61 9.01
C VAL A 194 -43.42 28.20 9.19
N THR A 195 -43.87 27.25 8.38
CA THR A 195 -43.29 25.90 8.35
C THR A 195 -42.09 25.81 7.41
N ARG A 196 -41.25 24.78 7.54
CA ARG A 196 -40.10 24.58 6.65
C ARG A 196 -40.48 24.44 5.18
N GLY A 197 -41.56 23.73 4.87
CA GLY A 197 -42.07 23.60 3.50
C GLY A 197 -42.64 24.91 2.95
N GLN A 198 -43.29 25.70 3.81
CA GLN A 198 -43.73 27.04 3.43
C GLN A 198 -42.56 27.99 3.17
N MET A 199 -41.51 27.94 4.01
CA MET A 199 -40.33 28.78 3.81
C MET A 199 -39.62 28.45 2.50
N ALA A 200 -39.49 27.16 2.15
CA ALA A 200 -38.93 26.75 0.87
C ALA A 200 -39.69 27.37 -0.31
N LEU A 201 -41.03 27.34 -0.28
CA LEU A 201 -41.86 27.99 -1.29
C LEU A 201 -41.66 29.50 -1.35
N PHE A 202 -41.60 30.17 -0.19
CA PHE A 202 -41.42 31.62 -0.16
C PHE A 202 -40.03 32.05 -0.67
N ILE A 203 -39.00 31.26 -0.40
CA ILE A 203 -37.65 31.52 -0.91
C ILE A 203 -37.63 31.29 -2.42
N ALA A 204 -38.10 30.14 -2.90
CA ALA A 204 -38.14 29.85 -4.34
C ALA A 204 -38.93 30.91 -5.13
N ALA A 205 -40.10 31.31 -4.62
CA ALA A 205 -40.89 32.35 -5.27
C ALA A 205 -40.26 33.75 -5.17
N ALA A 206 -39.51 34.05 -4.10
CA ALA A 206 -38.78 35.32 -3.97
C ALA A 206 -37.56 35.36 -4.89
N GLU A 207 -36.84 34.25 -5.05
CA GLU A 207 -35.77 34.09 -6.04
C GLU A 207 -36.31 34.28 -7.45
N GLU A 208 -37.40 33.59 -7.82
CA GLU A 208 -38.02 33.71 -9.15
C GLU A 208 -38.49 35.14 -9.44
N ALA A 209 -39.02 35.84 -8.43
CA ALA A 209 -39.44 37.22 -8.55
C ALA A 209 -38.27 38.20 -8.71
N ALA A 210 -37.16 37.98 -8.00
CA ALA A 210 -35.97 38.82 -8.07
C ALA A 210 -35.14 38.54 -9.33
N TYR A 211 -35.14 37.29 -9.78
CA TYR A 211 -34.31 36.79 -10.87
C TYR A 211 -35.15 36.10 -11.95
N PRO A 212 -36.05 36.83 -12.66
CA PRO A 212 -36.92 36.22 -13.66
C PRO A 212 -36.09 35.56 -14.76
N SER A 213 -36.46 34.31 -15.07
CA SER A 213 -35.93 33.58 -16.22
C SER A 213 -36.70 33.96 -17.48
N ILE A 214 -35.96 34.20 -18.56
CA ILE A 214 -36.51 34.44 -19.89
C ILE A 214 -35.91 33.47 -20.91
N THR A 215 -36.65 33.19 -21.98
CA THR A 215 -36.09 32.54 -23.17
C THR A 215 -35.94 33.56 -24.28
N VAL A 216 -34.73 33.73 -24.80
CA VAL A 216 -34.42 34.73 -25.83
C VAL A 216 -34.90 34.27 -27.20
N SER A 217 -35.62 35.15 -27.90
CA SER A 217 -36.03 34.95 -29.28
C SER A 217 -35.09 35.65 -30.26
N GLU A 218 -34.77 36.93 -30.01
CA GLU A 218 -33.89 37.78 -30.82
C GLU A 218 -33.34 38.92 -29.94
N ILE A 219 -32.11 39.37 -30.20
CA ILE A 219 -31.54 40.62 -29.71
C ILE A 219 -31.60 41.67 -30.82
N LYS A 220 -32.32 42.77 -30.61
CA LYS A 220 -32.52 43.81 -31.63
C LYS A 220 -32.71 45.19 -31.03
N ASP A 221 -32.14 46.22 -31.67
CA ASP A 221 -32.33 47.63 -31.28
C ASP A 221 -32.01 47.87 -29.79
N SER A 222 -30.95 47.23 -29.27
CA SER A 222 -30.55 47.24 -27.85
C SER A 222 -31.65 46.79 -26.88
N LYS A 223 -32.40 45.75 -27.27
CA LYS A 223 -33.42 45.11 -26.46
C LYS A 223 -33.37 43.59 -26.61
N ILE A 224 -33.79 42.91 -25.56
CA ILE A 224 -34.01 41.47 -25.57
C ILE A 224 -35.49 41.24 -25.91
N LEU A 225 -35.75 40.52 -26.99
CA LEU A 225 -37.08 40.06 -27.35
C LEU A 225 -37.21 38.60 -26.95
N THR A 226 -38.19 38.26 -26.12
CA THR A 226 -38.38 36.91 -25.61
C THR A 226 -39.33 36.09 -26.49
N THR A 227 -39.32 34.76 -26.33
CA THR A 227 -40.18 33.84 -27.11
C THR A 227 -41.67 33.99 -26.80
N ASP A 228 -42.03 34.48 -25.62
CA ASP A 228 -43.39 34.82 -25.21
C ASP A 228 -43.84 36.23 -25.65
N GLY A 229 -42.93 37.01 -26.24
CA GLY A 229 -43.21 38.32 -26.86
C GLY A 229 -43.00 39.53 -25.95
N GLU A 230 -42.43 39.33 -24.76
CA GLU A 230 -42.00 40.41 -23.87
C GLU A 230 -40.71 41.08 -24.37
N VAL A 231 -40.50 42.33 -23.95
CA VAL A 231 -39.38 43.17 -24.40
C VAL A 231 -38.68 43.78 -23.21
N TYR A 232 -37.41 43.44 -23.04
CA TYR A 232 -36.57 43.96 -21.96
C TYR A 232 -35.53 44.95 -22.50
N LYS A 233 -35.32 46.02 -21.73
CA LYS A 233 -34.16 46.92 -21.91
C LYS A 233 -33.06 46.47 -20.96
N PHE A 234 -31.81 46.66 -21.34
CA PHE A 234 -30.65 46.37 -20.51
C PHE A 234 -29.75 47.59 -20.33
N SER A 235 -28.91 47.58 -19.31
CA SER A 235 -27.90 48.59 -19.01
C SER A 235 -26.80 48.61 -20.08
N GLU A 236 -26.04 49.70 -20.17
CA GLU A 236 -24.91 49.77 -21.11
C GLU A 236 -23.82 48.73 -20.80
N ASP A 237 -23.68 48.36 -19.53
CA ASP A 237 -22.72 47.36 -19.05
C ASP A 237 -22.99 45.95 -19.62
N LEU A 238 -24.25 45.64 -19.97
CA LEU A 238 -24.63 44.36 -20.60
C LEU A 238 -24.64 44.41 -22.12
N ALA A 239 -24.20 45.51 -22.75
CA ALA A 239 -24.18 45.63 -24.20
C ALA A 239 -23.20 44.67 -24.89
N GLY A 240 -22.19 44.15 -24.17
CA GLY A 240 -21.32 43.07 -24.64
C GLY A 240 -22.10 41.77 -24.83
N ILE A 241 -22.76 41.31 -23.76
CA ILE A 241 -23.62 40.11 -23.75
C ILE A 241 -24.78 40.26 -24.75
N PHE A 242 -25.61 41.30 -24.58
CA PHE A 242 -26.82 41.52 -25.36
C PHE A 242 -26.55 42.38 -26.60
N SER A 243 -25.83 41.80 -27.57
CA SER A 243 -25.56 42.44 -28.86
C SER A 243 -26.12 41.63 -30.04
N GLU A 244 -26.35 42.29 -31.17
CA GLU A 244 -26.71 41.60 -32.43
C GLU A 244 -25.61 40.62 -32.90
N ALA A 245 -24.37 40.79 -32.44
CA ALA A 245 -23.29 39.85 -32.72
C ALA A 245 -23.48 38.50 -32.00
N ASN A 246 -24.10 38.51 -30.82
CA ASN A 246 -24.41 37.33 -30.03
C ASN A 246 -25.81 36.75 -30.30
N ASP A 247 -26.61 37.35 -31.19
CA ASP A 247 -28.00 36.92 -31.47
C ASP A 247 -28.09 35.42 -31.81
N ALA A 248 -27.13 34.92 -32.61
CA ALA A 248 -27.07 33.50 -32.97
C ALA A 248 -26.78 32.58 -31.76
N ALA A 249 -25.90 33.00 -30.84
CA ALA A 249 -25.55 32.22 -29.65
C ALA A 249 -26.63 32.29 -28.57
N LEU A 250 -27.30 33.43 -28.46
CA LEU A 250 -28.39 33.65 -27.52
C LEU A 250 -29.74 33.14 -28.06
N LYS A 251 -29.80 32.60 -29.27
CA LYS A 251 -31.05 32.09 -29.83
C LYS A 251 -31.58 30.93 -28.99
N ASP A 252 -32.79 31.10 -28.45
CA ASP A 252 -33.45 30.15 -27.56
C ASP A 252 -32.66 29.87 -26.25
N ALA A 253 -31.71 30.75 -25.90
CA ALA A 253 -31.00 30.71 -24.63
C ALA A 253 -31.96 31.04 -23.47
N GLU A 254 -31.76 30.38 -22.33
CA GLU A 254 -32.45 30.73 -21.08
C GLU A 254 -31.55 31.59 -20.21
N ILE A 255 -32.10 32.68 -19.67
CA ILE A 255 -31.31 33.68 -18.94
C ILE A 255 -32.05 34.09 -17.68
N GLY A 256 -31.40 33.92 -16.53
CA GLY A 256 -31.83 34.53 -15.28
C GLY A 256 -31.37 35.99 -15.25
N LEU A 257 -32.31 36.93 -15.16
CA LEU A 257 -32.02 38.37 -15.24
C LEU A 257 -32.08 39.02 -13.86
N ILE A 258 -31.21 39.99 -13.59
CA ILE A 258 -31.38 40.93 -12.46
C ILE A 258 -31.95 42.23 -13.02
N ILE A 259 -33.11 42.62 -12.53
CA ILE A 259 -33.85 43.78 -13.06
C ILE A 259 -33.98 44.86 -11.98
N GLU A 260 -33.50 46.06 -12.29
CA GLU A 260 -33.70 47.25 -11.48
C GLU A 260 -34.49 48.30 -12.25
N ASN A 261 -35.58 48.79 -11.66
CA ASN A 261 -36.43 49.83 -12.26
C ASN A 261 -36.90 49.52 -13.70
N GLY A 262 -37.11 48.23 -14.01
CA GLY A 262 -37.53 47.77 -15.34
C GLY A 262 -36.42 47.73 -16.39
N VAL A 263 -35.16 47.80 -15.97
CA VAL A 263 -33.96 47.63 -16.81
C VAL A 263 -33.16 46.45 -16.28
N VAL A 264 -32.75 45.55 -17.17
CA VAL A 264 -31.83 44.45 -16.84
C VAL A 264 -30.47 45.07 -16.54
N VAL A 265 -29.95 44.85 -15.35
CA VAL A 265 -28.66 45.40 -14.91
C VAL A 265 -27.57 44.35 -14.84
N ASP A 266 -27.92 43.08 -14.59
CA ASP A 266 -26.97 41.95 -14.55
C ASP A 266 -27.61 40.63 -15.04
N VAL A 267 -26.76 39.61 -15.25
CA VAL A 267 -27.14 38.23 -15.58
C VAL A 267 -26.78 37.31 -14.43
N TYR A 268 -27.80 36.64 -13.88
CA TYR A 268 -27.67 35.71 -12.75
C TYR A 268 -27.24 34.30 -13.20
N TYR A 269 -27.76 33.80 -14.32
CA TYR A 269 -27.24 32.61 -14.99
C TYR A 269 -27.55 32.68 -16.48
N LEU A 270 -26.82 31.90 -17.28
CA LEU A 270 -27.00 31.82 -18.73
C LEU A 270 -26.93 30.36 -19.20
N ILE A 271 -27.94 29.92 -19.97
CA ILE A 271 -27.96 28.62 -20.65
C ILE A 271 -27.92 28.85 -22.16
N LEU A 272 -26.82 28.48 -22.80
CA LEU A 272 -26.64 28.56 -24.25
C LEU A 272 -27.15 27.27 -24.91
N ASN A 273 -28.19 27.39 -25.75
CA ASN A 273 -28.86 26.24 -26.38
C ASN A 273 -28.58 26.11 -27.90
N ALA A 274 -27.83 27.04 -28.48
CA ALA A 274 -27.64 27.12 -29.93
C ALA A 274 -26.40 26.33 -30.41
N SER A 275 -26.59 25.11 -30.90
CA SER A 275 -25.48 24.29 -31.43
C SER A 275 -24.95 24.77 -32.79
N GLY A 276 -23.63 24.73 -32.94
CA GLY A 276 -22.92 24.96 -34.20
C GLY A 276 -22.55 23.68 -34.95
N THR A 277 -21.54 23.79 -35.80
CA THR A 277 -20.90 22.66 -36.50
C THR A 277 -19.39 22.84 -36.54
N GLU A 278 -18.63 21.79 -36.83
CA GLU A 278 -17.16 21.86 -36.97
C GLU A 278 -16.68 22.98 -37.91
N SER A 279 -17.37 23.20 -39.03
CA SER A 279 -17.01 24.23 -40.01
C SER A 279 -17.54 25.62 -39.69
N ALA A 280 -18.48 25.72 -38.75
CA ALA A 280 -19.18 26.95 -38.39
C ALA A 280 -19.63 26.83 -36.92
N PRO A 281 -18.71 26.99 -35.95
CA PRO A 281 -19.08 27.04 -34.55
C PRO A 281 -19.95 28.27 -34.27
N VAL A 282 -20.79 28.17 -33.24
CA VAL A 282 -21.54 29.32 -32.74
C VAL A 282 -20.67 30.04 -31.72
N VAL A 283 -20.52 31.35 -31.87
CA VAL A 283 -19.63 32.16 -31.02
C VAL A 283 -20.46 33.05 -30.12
N PHE A 284 -20.21 32.98 -28.82
CA PHE A 284 -20.68 33.92 -27.81
C PHE A 284 -19.50 34.76 -27.31
N ASP A 285 -19.48 36.04 -27.65
CA ASP A 285 -18.42 36.96 -27.22
C ASP A 285 -18.96 37.88 -26.12
N GLY A 286 -18.44 37.71 -24.90
CA GLY A 286 -18.82 38.51 -23.75
C GLY A 286 -18.33 39.96 -23.84
N VAL A 287 -17.31 40.26 -24.66
CA VAL A 287 -16.69 41.60 -24.75
C VAL A 287 -16.29 42.14 -23.35
N ASP A 288 -15.56 41.32 -22.60
CA ASP A 288 -15.10 41.56 -21.22
C ASP A 288 -16.24 41.70 -20.19
N SER A 289 -17.43 41.19 -20.51
CA SER A 289 -18.58 41.21 -19.60
C SER A 289 -18.48 40.14 -18.50
N LEU A 290 -19.36 40.28 -17.51
CA LEU A 290 -19.44 39.41 -16.34
C LEU A 290 -20.78 38.68 -16.29
N ILE A 291 -20.76 37.40 -15.91
CA ILE A 291 -21.94 36.64 -15.46
C ILE A 291 -21.76 36.38 -13.95
N LEU A 292 -22.76 36.76 -13.16
CA LEU A 292 -22.67 36.68 -11.69
C LEU A 292 -22.83 35.25 -11.13
N GLY A 293 -23.53 34.38 -11.85
CA GLY A 293 -23.66 32.96 -11.48
C GLY A 293 -23.21 32.05 -12.60
N ASP A 294 -23.93 30.96 -12.81
CA ASP A 294 -23.46 29.84 -13.61
C ASP A 294 -23.68 30.03 -15.11
N LEU A 295 -22.76 29.47 -15.90
CA LEU A 295 -22.87 29.34 -17.35
C LEU A 295 -23.10 27.87 -17.72
N PHE A 296 -24.22 27.57 -18.36
CA PHE A 296 -24.51 26.26 -18.92
C PHE A 296 -24.34 26.30 -20.44
N VAL A 297 -23.54 25.40 -20.97
CA VAL A 297 -23.38 25.18 -22.40
C VAL A 297 -24.12 23.91 -22.76
N ASN A 298 -25.34 24.09 -23.26
CA ASN A 298 -26.24 23.03 -23.69
C ASN A 298 -26.27 22.96 -25.23
N ALA A 299 -25.09 23.02 -25.84
CA ALA A 299 -24.91 23.20 -27.27
C ALA A 299 -23.56 22.65 -27.73
N ASP A 300 -23.55 21.90 -28.83
CA ASP A 300 -22.32 21.40 -29.46
C ASP A 300 -21.66 22.48 -30.32
N TRP A 301 -20.34 22.42 -30.50
CA TRP A 301 -19.55 23.37 -31.30
C TRP A 301 -19.77 24.84 -30.89
N MET A 302 -19.81 25.08 -29.58
CA MET A 302 -19.90 26.42 -28.99
C MET A 302 -18.50 26.97 -28.69
N GLU A 303 -18.28 28.25 -28.98
CA GLU A 303 -17.07 29.00 -28.62
C GLU A 303 -17.46 30.21 -27.77
N VAL A 304 -16.92 30.30 -26.55
CA VAL A 304 -17.16 31.42 -25.62
C VAL A 304 -15.91 32.29 -25.53
N LYS A 305 -16.03 33.61 -25.64
CA LYS A 305 -14.90 34.54 -25.64
C LYS A 305 -15.06 35.70 -24.66
N ASN A 306 -13.94 36.26 -24.20
CA ASN A 306 -13.85 37.53 -23.45
C ASN A 306 -14.92 37.64 -22.34
N LEU A 307 -14.93 36.69 -21.42
CA LEU A 307 -16.00 36.57 -20.42
C LEU A 307 -15.44 36.20 -19.06
N THR A 308 -15.96 36.82 -18.00
CA THR A 308 -15.76 36.33 -16.64
C THR A 308 -17.03 35.67 -16.13
N VAL A 309 -16.93 34.44 -15.65
CA VAL A 309 -18.01 33.69 -15.00
C VAL A 309 -17.65 33.59 -13.52
N ILE A 310 -18.45 34.23 -12.64
CA ILE A 310 -18.21 34.15 -11.19
C ILE A 310 -18.59 32.76 -10.66
N GLY A 311 -19.67 32.18 -11.18
CA GLY A 311 -20.12 30.83 -10.83
C GLY A 311 -19.36 29.74 -11.59
N ASP A 312 -20.03 28.60 -11.72
CA ASP A 312 -19.49 27.42 -12.38
C ASP A 312 -19.81 27.40 -13.89
N LEU A 313 -19.03 26.63 -14.64
CA LEU A 313 -19.27 26.36 -16.05
C LEU A 313 -19.67 24.89 -16.24
N TYR A 314 -20.88 24.66 -16.76
CA TYR A 314 -21.41 23.32 -17.02
C TYR A 314 -21.43 23.03 -18.51
N LEU A 315 -20.77 21.95 -18.93
CA LEU A 315 -20.91 21.38 -20.27
C LEU A 315 -21.87 20.20 -20.17
N THR A 316 -23.05 20.33 -20.77
CA THR A 316 -24.06 19.28 -20.71
C THR A 316 -23.73 18.12 -21.65
N GLU A 317 -24.58 17.09 -21.62
CA GLU A 317 -24.56 15.97 -22.57
C GLU A 317 -24.62 16.38 -24.04
N GLU A 318 -25.26 17.53 -24.33
CA GLU A 318 -25.43 18.06 -25.69
C GLU A 318 -24.09 18.51 -26.29
N VAL A 319 -23.06 18.75 -25.48
CA VAL A 319 -21.69 19.00 -25.94
C VAL A 319 -21.05 17.68 -26.35
N VAL A 320 -21.35 17.20 -27.56
CA VAL A 320 -20.92 15.87 -28.01
C VAL A 320 -19.49 15.88 -28.57
N ASN A 321 -19.10 16.93 -29.29
CA ASN A 321 -17.87 16.95 -30.08
C ASN A 321 -16.85 17.98 -29.59
N SER A 322 -17.26 19.24 -29.41
CA SER A 322 -16.29 20.29 -29.06
C SER A 322 -16.93 21.48 -28.37
N PHE A 323 -16.21 21.99 -27.38
CA PHE A 323 -16.42 23.30 -26.77
C PHE A 323 -15.08 24.02 -26.67
N SER A 324 -15.08 25.34 -26.86
CA SER A 324 -13.87 26.15 -26.77
C SER A 324 -14.12 27.42 -25.98
N THR A 325 -13.11 27.83 -25.20
CA THR A 325 -13.03 29.17 -24.61
C THR A 325 -11.84 29.93 -25.16
N ASP A 326 -11.94 31.26 -25.20
CA ASP A 326 -10.86 32.18 -25.61
C ASP A 326 -10.91 33.45 -24.74
N MET A 327 -9.92 33.63 -23.85
CA MET A 327 -9.92 34.69 -22.83
C MET A 327 -11.16 34.64 -21.91
N VAL A 328 -11.43 33.46 -21.33
CA VAL A 328 -12.52 33.26 -20.38
C VAL A 328 -11.96 32.92 -19.01
N ASP A 329 -12.38 33.66 -17.99
CA ASP A 329 -12.04 33.40 -16.59
C ASP A 329 -13.25 32.81 -15.87
N VAL A 330 -13.18 31.52 -15.53
CA VAL A 330 -14.18 30.85 -14.68
C VAL A 330 -13.64 30.82 -13.25
N LEU A 331 -14.26 31.59 -12.36
CA LEU A 331 -13.84 31.65 -10.95
C LEU A 331 -14.31 30.44 -10.15
N GLY A 332 -15.41 29.80 -10.59
CA GLY A 332 -15.87 28.50 -10.10
C GLY A 332 -15.22 27.31 -10.80
N ASP A 333 -15.86 26.15 -10.68
CA ASP A 333 -15.43 24.88 -11.27
C ASP A 333 -16.04 24.66 -12.66
N VAL A 334 -15.36 23.85 -13.48
CA VAL A 334 -15.89 23.37 -14.76
C VAL A 334 -16.38 21.94 -14.61
N TYR A 335 -17.64 21.69 -14.96
CA TYR A 335 -18.24 20.36 -14.91
C TYR A 335 -18.51 19.84 -16.32
N VAL A 336 -17.90 18.72 -16.69
CA VAL A 336 -18.21 18.03 -17.95
C VAL A 336 -19.14 16.86 -17.65
N LEU A 337 -20.43 17.03 -17.96
CA LEU A 337 -21.51 16.14 -17.52
C LEU A 337 -21.73 14.97 -18.51
N GLU A 338 -21.93 13.76 -17.99
CA GLU A 338 -22.49 12.62 -18.75
C GLU A 338 -24.01 12.57 -18.52
N THR A 339 -24.78 12.06 -19.49
CA THR A 339 -26.25 12.07 -19.45
C THR A 339 -26.84 11.53 -18.15
N GLU A 340 -27.68 12.35 -17.53
CA GLU A 340 -28.97 11.93 -16.97
C GLU A 340 -30.04 12.74 -17.73
N GLU A 341 -31.12 12.08 -18.11
CA GLU A 341 -32.23 12.54 -18.95
C GLU A 341 -32.56 14.05 -18.86
N SER A 342 -32.23 14.82 -19.91
CA SER A 342 -32.68 16.20 -20.16
C SER A 342 -32.28 17.26 -19.12
N ALA A 343 -31.56 18.28 -19.59
CA ALA A 343 -31.16 19.50 -18.87
C ALA A 343 -32.32 20.41 -18.36
N VAL A 344 -33.49 19.86 -17.99
CA VAL A 344 -34.59 20.63 -17.38
C VAL A 344 -35.41 19.88 -16.32
N ALA A 345 -35.05 18.65 -15.93
CA ALA A 345 -35.75 17.97 -14.83
C ALA A 345 -34.88 16.95 -14.08
N SER A 346 -34.69 17.22 -12.78
CA SER A 346 -34.29 16.30 -11.71
C SER A 346 -32.78 16.04 -11.51
N LEU A 347 -32.29 16.54 -10.36
CA LEU A 347 -31.02 16.18 -9.75
C LEU A 347 -31.27 15.04 -8.74
N ASP A 348 -31.27 13.80 -9.24
CA ASP A 348 -31.28 12.60 -8.41
C ASP A 348 -30.21 11.61 -8.87
N HIS A 349 -29.21 11.41 -8.00
CA HIS A 349 -28.03 10.58 -8.22
C HIS A 349 -28.38 9.10 -8.03
N THR A 350 -28.58 8.35 -9.11
CA THR A 350 -28.32 6.90 -9.10
C THR A 350 -27.68 6.45 -10.41
N PHE A 351 -26.39 6.14 -10.31
CA PHE A 351 -25.51 5.65 -11.36
C PHE A 351 -26.13 4.54 -12.23
N VAL A 352 -26.37 4.82 -13.51
CA VAL A 352 -26.49 3.78 -14.55
C VAL A 352 -25.66 4.15 -15.78
N VAL A 353 -24.67 3.31 -16.04
CA VAL A 353 -23.66 3.40 -17.11
C VAL A 353 -24.28 3.29 -18.51
N ASN A 354 -24.07 4.29 -19.36
CA ASN A 354 -24.09 4.12 -20.83
C ASN A 354 -22.99 4.97 -21.47
N ALA A 355 -21.83 4.35 -21.70
CA ALA A 355 -20.67 4.96 -22.36
C ALA A 355 -21.02 5.45 -23.78
N SER A 356 -21.02 6.78 -23.98
CA SER A 356 -21.00 7.36 -25.33
C SER A 356 -19.62 7.17 -25.97
N ALA A 357 -19.59 6.77 -27.25
CA ALA A 357 -18.37 6.50 -28.01
C ALA A 357 -17.58 7.76 -28.44
N THR A 358 -18.11 8.97 -28.18
CA THR A 358 -17.47 10.25 -28.46
C THR A 358 -17.64 11.17 -27.26
N ALA A 359 -16.54 11.60 -26.65
CA ALA A 359 -16.56 12.69 -25.67
C ALA A 359 -16.01 13.97 -26.27
N PRO A 360 -16.44 15.12 -25.72
CA PRO A 360 -16.09 16.40 -26.27
C PRO A 360 -14.61 16.68 -26.13
N LYS A 361 -14.12 17.55 -27.02
CA LYS A 361 -12.89 18.29 -26.81
C LYS A 361 -13.23 19.54 -26.00
N LEU A 362 -12.60 19.69 -24.84
CA LEU A 362 -12.59 20.92 -24.06
C LEU A 362 -11.30 21.68 -24.40
N ASN A 363 -11.42 22.80 -25.11
CA ASN A 363 -10.28 23.62 -25.49
C ASN A 363 -10.31 24.94 -24.69
N LEU A 364 -9.31 25.15 -23.84
CA LEU A 364 -9.14 26.38 -23.07
C LEU A 364 -8.02 27.21 -23.70
N VAL A 365 -8.35 28.32 -24.36
CA VAL A 365 -7.38 29.24 -24.97
C VAL A 365 -7.31 30.51 -24.15
N ASP A 366 -6.14 30.84 -23.63
CA ASP A 366 -5.88 32.02 -22.79
C ASP A 366 -6.91 32.17 -21.66
N SER A 367 -7.45 31.04 -21.19
CA SER A 367 -8.58 30.96 -20.26
C SER A 367 -8.11 30.37 -18.93
N SER A 368 -8.78 30.73 -17.84
CA SER A 368 -8.49 30.22 -16.50
C SER A 368 -9.72 29.57 -15.87
N VAL A 369 -9.48 28.54 -15.05
CA VAL A 369 -10.50 27.76 -14.35
C VAL A 369 -9.98 27.42 -12.95
N ASN A 370 -10.87 27.23 -11.97
CA ASN A 370 -10.46 26.75 -10.64
C ASN A 370 -10.13 25.26 -10.65
N SER A 371 -11.04 24.43 -11.15
CA SER A 371 -10.82 23.00 -11.39
C SER A 371 -11.73 22.46 -12.50
N ILE A 372 -11.43 21.25 -12.98
CA ILE A 372 -12.27 20.54 -13.96
C ILE A 372 -12.70 19.20 -13.39
N GLU A 373 -14.01 18.97 -13.29
CA GLU A 373 -14.62 17.67 -12.99
C GLU A 373 -14.93 16.94 -14.30
N ALA A 374 -14.13 15.91 -14.60
CA ALA A 374 -14.26 15.08 -15.77
C ALA A 374 -15.16 13.87 -15.47
N ASN A 375 -16.42 13.92 -15.90
CA ASN A 375 -17.39 12.82 -15.74
C ASN A 375 -17.64 12.02 -17.03
N ARG A 376 -16.90 12.29 -18.13
CA ARG A 376 -17.09 11.63 -19.42
C ARG A 376 -15.86 10.84 -19.88
N ASN A 377 -16.13 9.65 -20.42
CA ASN A 377 -15.15 8.78 -21.07
C ASN A 377 -14.61 9.36 -22.38
N ASN A 378 -13.29 9.29 -22.59
CA ASN A 378 -12.57 9.81 -23.75
C ASN A 378 -12.55 11.35 -23.86
N LEU A 379 -12.77 12.07 -22.75
CA LEU A 379 -12.67 13.53 -22.71
C LEU A 379 -11.25 13.97 -23.11
N VAL A 380 -11.15 14.91 -24.05
CA VAL A 380 -9.88 15.52 -24.44
C VAL A 380 -9.84 16.93 -23.88
N ILE A 381 -8.91 17.20 -22.96
CA ILE A 381 -8.70 18.52 -22.36
C ILE A 381 -7.43 19.12 -22.96
N THR A 382 -7.56 20.27 -23.62
CA THR A 382 -6.43 21.01 -24.19
C THR A 382 -6.39 22.40 -23.59
N SER A 383 -5.24 22.84 -23.09
CA SER A 383 -5.07 24.20 -22.57
C SER A 383 -3.69 24.75 -22.88
N ASN A 384 -3.60 26.05 -23.16
CA ASN A 384 -2.33 26.78 -23.25
C ASN A 384 -1.99 27.53 -21.94
N THR A 385 -2.85 27.44 -20.93
CA THR A 385 -2.63 27.90 -19.56
C THR A 385 -2.54 26.71 -18.60
N VAL A 386 -2.01 26.94 -17.40
CA VAL A 386 -1.92 25.90 -16.36
C VAL A 386 -3.30 25.66 -15.75
N ILE A 387 -3.72 24.40 -15.70
CA ILE A 387 -4.95 23.97 -15.02
C ILE A 387 -4.59 23.60 -13.57
N PRO A 388 -5.22 24.21 -12.55
CA PRO A 388 -4.89 23.91 -11.16
C PRO A 388 -5.24 22.47 -10.76
N GLU A 389 -6.42 21.97 -11.13
CA GLU A 389 -6.83 20.60 -10.81
C GLU A 389 -7.74 19.99 -11.88
N VAL A 390 -7.52 18.71 -12.18
CA VAL A 390 -8.46 17.85 -12.90
C VAL A 390 -8.86 16.68 -12.02
N ARG A 391 -10.16 16.53 -11.77
CA ARG A 391 -10.75 15.43 -11.00
C ARG A 391 -11.41 14.45 -11.96
N VAL A 392 -11.00 13.20 -11.90
CA VAL A 392 -11.48 12.12 -12.77
C VAL A 392 -12.48 11.27 -11.99
N ALA A 393 -13.72 11.27 -12.46
CA ALA A 393 -14.84 10.65 -11.77
C ALA A 393 -14.81 9.11 -11.79
N GLU A 394 -15.68 8.52 -10.97
CA GLU A 394 -15.76 7.07 -10.71
C GLU A 394 -15.96 6.20 -11.95
N ASN A 395 -16.69 6.73 -12.94
CA ASN A 395 -17.15 6.07 -14.17
C ASN A 395 -16.25 6.33 -15.40
N VAL A 396 -15.16 7.07 -15.23
CA VAL A 396 -14.29 7.48 -16.34
C VAL A 396 -13.11 6.52 -16.53
N ASN A 397 -13.16 5.75 -17.62
CA ASN A 397 -12.15 4.80 -18.08
C ASN A 397 -11.02 5.43 -18.89
N SER A 398 -11.21 6.60 -19.49
CA SER A 398 -10.15 7.25 -20.29
C SER A 398 -10.30 8.76 -20.34
N ILE A 399 -9.17 9.46 -20.27
CA ILE A 399 -9.04 10.89 -20.59
C ILE A 399 -7.74 11.16 -21.36
N GLU A 400 -7.74 12.24 -22.15
CA GLU A 400 -6.55 12.77 -22.82
C GLU A 400 -6.25 14.19 -22.32
N LEU A 401 -5.06 14.40 -21.76
CA LEU A 401 -4.59 15.66 -21.19
C LEU A 401 -3.48 16.27 -22.06
N ASN A 402 -3.84 17.32 -22.79
CA ASN A 402 -2.94 18.14 -23.62
C ASN A 402 -2.77 19.52 -22.98
N ALA A 403 -2.42 19.55 -21.69
CA ALA A 403 -2.26 20.75 -20.87
C ALA A 403 -1.20 20.54 -19.77
N GLU A 404 -0.66 21.63 -19.23
CA GLU A 404 0.06 21.59 -17.96
C GLU A 404 -0.95 21.57 -16.80
N VAL A 405 -0.92 20.52 -15.98
CA VAL A 405 -1.87 20.31 -14.87
C VAL A 405 -1.11 20.22 -13.55
N GLU A 406 -1.49 21.04 -12.57
CA GLU A 406 -0.84 21.04 -11.25
C GLU A 406 -1.20 19.80 -10.43
N ALA A 407 -2.47 19.40 -10.44
CA ALA A 407 -2.94 18.22 -9.73
C ALA A 407 -3.96 17.42 -10.55
N VAL A 408 -3.80 16.09 -10.58
CA VAL A 408 -4.81 15.17 -11.09
C VAL A 408 -5.24 14.25 -9.95
N THR A 409 -6.54 14.18 -9.71
CA THR A 409 -7.13 13.29 -8.71
C THR A 409 -7.98 12.23 -9.42
N VAL A 410 -7.70 10.95 -9.16
CA VAL A 410 -8.44 9.82 -9.73
C VAL A 410 -9.31 9.19 -8.65
N ASN A 411 -10.63 9.34 -8.81
CA ASN A 411 -11.65 8.71 -7.98
C ASN A 411 -12.26 7.46 -8.63
N ASN A 412 -11.90 7.14 -9.88
CA ASN A 412 -12.30 5.91 -10.58
C ASN A 412 -12.14 4.67 -9.68
N ALA A 413 -13.13 3.78 -9.60
CA ALA A 413 -13.02 2.54 -8.80
C ALA A 413 -12.52 1.33 -9.61
N GLU A 414 -12.54 1.43 -10.94
CA GLU A 414 -12.16 0.38 -11.88
C GLU A 414 -10.78 0.69 -12.52
N SER A 415 -10.72 0.71 -13.85
CA SER A 415 -9.53 1.03 -14.63
C SER A 415 -9.68 2.36 -15.35
N VAL A 416 -8.68 3.23 -15.23
CA VAL A 416 -8.58 4.49 -15.98
C VAL A 416 -7.28 4.60 -16.79
N GLN A 417 -7.38 5.13 -17.99
CA GLN A 417 -6.25 5.49 -18.85
C GLN A 417 -6.13 7.01 -18.95
N ILE A 418 -4.99 7.55 -18.50
CA ILE A 418 -4.66 8.97 -18.62
C ILE A 418 -3.56 9.08 -19.65
N SER A 419 -3.87 9.64 -20.82
CA SER A 419 -2.89 9.83 -21.90
C SER A 419 -2.79 11.30 -22.28
N GLY A 420 -1.89 11.65 -23.21
CA GLY A 420 -1.82 12.99 -23.78
C GLY A 420 -0.39 13.52 -23.91
N THR A 421 -0.28 14.77 -24.31
CA THR A 421 1.00 15.45 -24.58
C THR A 421 1.37 16.51 -23.53
N GLY A 422 0.52 16.69 -22.52
CA GLY A 422 0.72 17.62 -21.42
C GLY A 422 1.72 17.17 -20.36
N THR A 423 1.64 17.76 -19.18
CA THR A 423 2.43 17.40 -17.99
C THR A 423 1.54 17.39 -16.75
N ILE A 424 1.84 16.51 -15.79
CA ILE A 424 1.12 16.41 -14.52
C ILE A 424 2.14 16.60 -13.39
N ASN A 425 1.98 17.63 -12.57
CA ASN A 425 2.87 17.84 -11.42
C ASN A 425 2.58 16.85 -10.30
N ASN A 426 1.32 16.70 -9.88
CA ASN A 426 0.93 15.78 -8.82
C ASN A 426 -0.20 14.86 -9.29
N LEU A 427 -0.09 13.57 -9.02
CA LEU A 427 -1.13 12.58 -9.31
C LEU A 427 -1.52 11.86 -8.02
N THR A 428 -2.82 11.89 -7.69
CA THR A 428 -3.39 11.14 -6.57
C THR A 428 -4.34 10.08 -7.10
N VAL A 429 -4.05 8.81 -6.80
CA VAL A 429 -4.89 7.66 -7.08
C VAL A 429 -5.61 7.26 -5.79
N LYS A 430 -6.87 7.65 -5.65
CA LYS A 430 -7.64 7.39 -4.42
C LYS A 430 -8.21 5.97 -4.40
N GLU A 431 -9.03 5.66 -5.40
CA GLU A 431 -9.86 4.43 -5.39
C GLU A 431 -9.53 3.43 -6.50
N ALA A 432 -8.82 3.86 -7.55
CA ALA A 432 -8.70 3.05 -8.77
C ALA A 432 -8.00 1.72 -8.55
N ALA A 433 -8.60 0.66 -9.08
CA ALA A 433 -8.00 -0.65 -9.15
C ALA A 433 -6.88 -0.68 -10.19
N GLN A 434 -7.00 0.07 -11.28
CA GLN A 434 -5.96 0.15 -12.31
C GLN A 434 -5.83 1.58 -12.88
N VAL A 435 -4.60 2.06 -13.02
CA VAL A 435 -4.30 3.35 -13.66
C VAL A 435 -3.20 3.15 -14.68
N THR A 436 -3.44 3.51 -15.94
CA THR A 436 -2.38 3.61 -16.93
C THR A 436 -2.08 5.06 -17.20
N LEU A 437 -0.86 5.51 -16.86
CA LEU A 437 -0.41 6.89 -17.07
C LEU A 437 0.57 6.97 -18.25
N ASN A 438 0.14 7.61 -19.32
CA ASN A 438 0.92 7.84 -20.55
C ASN A 438 0.99 9.34 -20.89
N VAL A 439 1.35 10.16 -19.90
CA VAL A 439 1.60 11.60 -20.07
C VAL A 439 3.09 11.86 -19.83
N PRO A 440 3.87 12.30 -20.83
CA PRO A 440 5.32 12.37 -20.73
C PRO A 440 5.77 13.41 -19.70
N GLY A 441 6.97 13.21 -19.13
CA GLY A 441 7.59 14.16 -18.21
C GLY A 441 7.71 13.64 -16.78
N GLN A 442 7.89 14.57 -15.84
CA GLN A 442 8.06 14.24 -14.43
C GLN A 442 6.77 14.53 -13.65
N VAL A 443 6.24 13.50 -13.00
CA VAL A 443 5.29 13.64 -11.89
C VAL A 443 6.12 13.88 -10.63
N LYS A 444 5.98 15.06 -10.01
CA LYS A 444 6.71 15.40 -8.78
C LYS A 444 6.33 14.47 -7.65
N GLU A 445 5.04 14.26 -7.44
CA GLU A 445 4.50 13.37 -6.41
C GLU A 445 3.37 12.50 -6.99
N LEU A 446 3.52 11.18 -6.87
CA LEU A 446 2.49 10.19 -7.17
C LEU A 446 2.04 9.58 -5.85
N VAL A 447 0.80 9.86 -5.45
CA VAL A 447 0.18 9.30 -4.24
C VAL A 447 -0.78 8.19 -4.64
N VAL A 448 -0.57 6.99 -4.10
CA VAL A 448 -1.49 5.85 -4.28
C VAL A 448 -2.06 5.49 -2.92
N ALA A 449 -3.37 5.71 -2.74
CA ALA A 449 -4.06 5.41 -1.48
C ALA A 449 -4.66 3.99 -1.47
N ASN A 450 -5.06 3.48 -2.64
CA ASN A 450 -5.57 2.11 -2.75
C ASN A 450 -4.40 1.11 -2.79
N LYS A 451 -4.29 0.29 -1.74
CA LYS A 451 -3.26 -0.76 -1.61
C LYS A 451 -3.31 -1.85 -2.68
N ASP A 452 -4.47 -2.02 -3.32
CA ASP A 452 -4.72 -3.04 -4.34
C ASP A 452 -4.64 -2.43 -5.76
N ALA A 453 -4.30 -1.14 -5.87
CA ALA A 453 -4.16 -0.46 -7.14
C ALA A 453 -3.01 -1.03 -7.96
N LYS A 454 -3.18 -1.02 -9.29
CA LYS A 454 -2.15 -1.31 -10.28
C LYS A 454 -1.90 -0.11 -11.16
N VAL A 455 -0.79 0.57 -10.93
CA VAL A 455 -0.38 1.74 -11.71
C VAL A 455 0.67 1.32 -12.73
N SER A 456 0.35 1.46 -14.01
CA SER A 456 1.28 1.28 -15.12
C SER A 456 1.75 2.64 -15.61
N LEU A 457 3.05 2.89 -15.57
CA LEU A 457 3.65 4.15 -16.03
C LEU A 457 4.20 3.98 -17.46
N GLY A 458 4.01 4.96 -18.34
CA GLY A 458 4.62 4.95 -19.67
C GLY A 458 6.13 5.15 -19.64
N ASP A 459 6.84 4.71 -20.68
CA ASP A 459 8.32 4.71 -20.74
C ASP A 459 8.96 6.10 -20.54
N ASN A 460 8.25 7.16 -20.90
CA ASN A 460 8.71 8.56 -20.77
C ASN A 460 8.19 9.27 -19.51
N VAL A 461 7.64 8.52 -18.56
CA VAL A 461 7.17 9.03 -17.27
C VAL A 461 8.25 8.81 -16.22
N THR A 462 8.58 9.88 -15.48
CA THR A 462 9.42 9.83 -14.29
C THR A 462 8.61 10.27 -13.07
N VAL A 463 8.93 9.71 -11.90
CA VAL A 463 8.28 10.03 -10.63
C VAL A 463 9.35 10.53 -9.66
N GLY A 464 9.19 11.75 -9.17
CA GLY A 464 10.04 12.30 -8.13
C GLY A 464 9.85 11.52 -6.83
N LYS A 465 8.62 11.50 -6.31
CA LYS A 465 8.27 10.82 -5.07
C LYS A 465 7.03 9.95 -5.25
N LEU A 466 7.15 8.68 -4.95
CA LEU A 466 6.05 7.72 -4.88
C LEU A 466 5.63 7.56 -3.42
N VAL A 467 4.36 7.81 -3.12
CA VAL A 467 3.75 7.59 -1.80
C VAL A 467 2.80 6.40 -1.89
N VAL A 468 3.02 5.38 -1.07
CA VAL A 468 2.19 4.15 -1.03
C VAL A 468 1.59 3.90 0.36
N PRO A 469 0.53 3.09 0.49
CA PRO A 469 -0.07 2.80 1.79
C PRO A 469 0.90 2.05 2.71
N ALA A 470 0.80 2.26 4.04
CA ALA A 470 1.69 1.61 4.98
C ALA A 470 1.59 0.07 4.91
N GLY A 471 2.72 -0.61 4.83
CA GLY A 471 2.80 -2.08 4.77
C GLY A 471 2.43 -2.70 3.41
N SER A 472 2.19 -1.89 2.38
CA SER A 472 1.99 -2.37 1.01
C SER A 472 3.32 -2.69 0.31
N ASP A 473 3.27 -3.60 -0.66
CA ASP A 473 4.40 -3.86 -1.55
C ASP A 473 4.30 -2.93 -2.76
N PHE A 474 5.09 -1.84 -2.75
CA PHE A 474 5.11 -0.85 -3.82
C PHE A 474 5.43 -1.46 -5.20
N SER A 475 6.17 -2.58 -5.24
CA SER A 475 6.51 -3.26 -6.50
C SER A 475 5.30 -3.96 -7.13
N THR A 476 4.26 -4.23 -6.34
CA THR A 476 2.96 -4.74 -6.82
C THR A 476 1.97 -3.63 -7.15
N ILE A 477 2.14 -2.46 -6.52
CA ILE A 477 1.35 -1.26 -6.82
C ILE A 477 1.77 -0.69 -8.17
N ILE A 478 3.06 -0.56 -8.44
CA ILE A 478 3.54 -0.14 -9.76
C ILE A 478 3.73 -1.41 -10.62
N ASP A 479 2.76 -1.70 -11.48
CA ASP A 479 2.66 -2.98 -12.21
C ASP A 479 3.90 -3.26 -13.11
N ASN A 480 4.55 -2.20 -13.59
CA ASN A 480 5.78 -2.28 -14.38
C ASN A 480 7.01 -1.72 -13.64
N TYR A 481 7.03 -1.77 -12.30
CA TYR A 481 8.10 -1.25 -11.45
C TYR A 481 9.49 -1.72 -11.89
N ASN A 482 9.67 -3.02 -12.14
CA ASN A 482 10.99 -3.59 -12.47
C ASN A 482 11.61 -2.98 -13.72
N ASN A 483 10.79 -2.50 -14.65
CA ASN A 483 11.26 -1.85 -15.89
C ASN A 483 11.56 -0.36 -15.69
N LEU A 484 10.95 0.28 -14.68
CA LEU A 484 10.93 1.74 -14.49
C LEU A 484 11.45 2.18 -13.12
N LYS A 485 12.08 1.29 -12.35
CA LYS A 485 12.63 1.62 -11.02
C LYS A 485 13.62 2.77 -11.05
N GLU A 486 14.41 2.91 -12.13
CA GLU A 486 15.32 4.05 -12.31
C GLU A 486 14.60 5.38 -12.59
N ASN A 487 13.33 5.32 -13.00
CA ASN A 487 12.49 6.49 -13.23
C ASN A 487 11.79 6.98 -11.94
N ILE A 488 11.89 6.24 -10.83
CA ILE A 488 11.30 6.60 -9.53
C ILE A 488 12.43 7.00 -8.59
N THR A 489 12.46 8.27 -8.14
CA THR A 489 13.59 8.81 -7.38
C THR A 489 13.50 8.47 -5.89
N GLU A 490 12.31 8.56 -5.30
CA GLU A 490 12.05 8.34 -3.87
C GLU A 490 10.76 7.53 -3.71
N VAL A 491 10.75 6.59 -2.75
CA VAL A 491 9.56 5.84 -2.34
C VAL A 491 9.36 6.03 -0.83
N VAL A 492 8.17 6.47 -0.43
CA VAL A 492 7.79 6.63 0.97
C VAL A 492 6.44 5.97 1.23
N ASN A 493 6.16 5.66 2.50
CA ASN A 493 4.80 5.32 2.92
C ASN A 493 3.95 6.59 3.15
N GLU A 494 2.64 6.41 3.33
CA GLU A 494 1.69 7.50 3.62
C GLU A 494 1.99 8.30 4.91
N GLU A 495 2.80 7.75 5.82
CA GLU A 495 3.28 8.42 7.03
C GLU A 495 4.55 9.26 6.79
N GLY A 496 5.11 9.20 5.58
CA GLY A 496 6.33 9.89 5.18
C GLY A 496 7.63 9.17 5.53
N ALA A 497 7.57 7.89 5.93
CA ALA A 497 8.76 7.07 6.15
C ALA A 497 9.32 6.56 4.81
N GLU A 498 10.61 6.77 4.60
CA GLU A 498 11.34 6.30 3.42
C GLU A 498 11.37 4.77 3.37
N ILE A 499 11.11 4.21 2.18
CA ILE A 499 11.15 2.77 1.91
C ILE A 499 12.45 2.48 1.15
N ASP A 500 13.33 1.68 1.75
CA ASP A 500 14.57 1.26 1.11
C ASP A 500 14.28 0.27 -0.03
N THR A 501 14.31 0.78 -1.26
CA THR A 501 14.04 -0.01 -2.48
C THR A 501 15.11 -1.06 -2.79
N THR A 502 16.22 -1.08 -2.05
CA THR A 502 17.27 -2.09 -2.17
C THR A 502 17.01 -3.32 -1.28
N VAL A 503 15.97 -3.28 -0.45
CA VAL A 503 15.57 -4.38 0.44
C VAL A 503 14.23 -4.95 -0.03
N VAL A 504 14.14 -6.27 -0.13
CA VAL A 504 12.88 -6.96 -0.49
C VAL A 504 12.58 -8.10 0.48
N SER A 505 11.29 -8.31 0.74
CA SER A 505 10.79 -9.43 1.53
C SER A 505 10.08 -10.43 0.62
N VAL A 506 10.42 -11.71 0.71
CA VAL A 506 9.87 -12.77 -0.16
C VAL A 506 9.36 -13.97 0.63
N SER A 507 8.28 -14.56 0.15
CA SER A 507 7.62 -15.72 0.78
C SER A 507 7.52 -16.94 -0.15
N THR A 508 8.02 -16.83 -1.39
CA THR A 508 7.95 -17.89 -2.41
C THR A 508 9.30 -18.06 -3.10
N ILE A 509 9.56 -19.27 -3.61
CA ILE A 509 10.79 -19.58 -4.34
C ILE A 509 10.92 -18.74 -5.64
N GLU A 510 9.81 -18.48 -6.32
CA GLU A 510 9.82 -17.64 -7.51
C GLU A 510 10.19 -16.19 -7.17
N GLY A 511 9.59 -15.62 -6.12
CA GLY A 511 9.96 -14.29 -5.63
C GLY A 511 11.41 -14.21 -5.21
N PHE A 512 11.94 -15.25 -4.56
CA PHE A 512 13.35 -15.33 -4.18
C PHE A 512 14.29 -15.36 -5.40
N ARG A 513 13.94 -16.11 -6.46
CA ARG A 513 14.73 -16.14 -7.71
C ARG A 513 14.69 -14.81 -8.46
N VAL A 514 13.53 -14.16 -8.52
CA VAL A 514 13.40 -12.81 -9.09
C VAL A 514 14.26 -11.80 -8.34
N ALA A 515 14.22 -11.84 -6.99
CA ALA A 515 15.05 -10.97 -6.16
C ALA A 515 16.56 -11.23 -6.34
N LEU A 516 16.98 -12.50 -6.46
CA LEU A 516 18.37 -12.85 -6.76
C LEU A 516 18.82 -12.35 -8.14
N ALA A 517 17.95 -12.37 -9.15
CA ALA A 517 18.29 -11.85 -10.49
C ALA A 517 18.37 -10.31 -10.53
N ASP A 518 17.69 -9.60 -9.63
CA ASP A 518 17.68 -8.13 -9.61
C ASP A 518 18.91 -7.53 -8.92
N THR A 519 19.83 -6.97 -9.71
CA THR A 519 21.05 -6.33 -9.21
C THR A 519 20.85 -5.05 -8.37
N HIS A 520 19.66 -4.43 -8.41
CA HIS A 520 19.27 -3.31 -7.55
C HIS A 520 19.08 -3.75 -6.09
N ILE A 521 18.55 -4.97 -5.91
CA ILE A 521 18.27 -5.54 -4.59
C ILE A 521 19.58 -5.95 -3.90
N LYS A 522 19.89 -5.34 -2.77
CA LYS A 522 21.08 -5.64 -1.95
C LYS A 522 20.77 -6.57 -0.78
N THR A 523 19.53 -6.58 -0.30
CA THR A 523 19.10 -7.43 0.82
C THR A 523 17.79 -8.14 0.51
N ILE A 524 17.76 -9.45 0.75
CA ILE A 524 16.59 -10.32 0.58
C ILE A 524 16.22 -10.89 1.96
N ASN A 525 15.02 -10.60 2.44
CA ASN A 525 14.48 -11.15 3.68
C ASN A 525 13.46 -12.24 3.34
N LEU A 526 13.63 -13.45 3.89
CA LEU A 526 12.59 -14.45 3.83
C LEU A 526 11.54 -14.15 4.89
N THR A 527 10.26 -14.33 4.54
CA THR A 527 9.13 -14.21 5.47
C THR A 527 8.33 -15.51 5.60
N ALA A 528 8.76 -16.57 4.93
CA ALA A 528 8.17 -17.90 4.98
C ALA A 528 9.21 -18.96 4.57
N ASN A 529 8.93 -20.22 4.89
CA ASN A 529 9.69 -21.35 4.38
C ASN A 529 9.48 -21.47 2.86
N LEU A 530 10.56 -21.80 2.13
CA LEU A 530 10.52 -22.07 0.70
C LEU A 530 10.59 -23.58 0.50
N GLU A 531 9.45 -24.21 0.25
CA GLU A 531 9.33 -25.66 0.14
C GLU A 531 9.33 -26.13 -1.32
N ASN A 532 9.60 -27.43 -1.52
CA ASN A 532 9.52 -28.12 -2.80
C ASN A 532 10.44 -27.55 -3.89
N VAL A 533 11.64 -27.10 -3.51
CA VAL A 533 12.61 -26.58 -4.47
C VAL A 533 13.29 -27.75 -5.21
N SER A 534 13.06 -27.86 -6.52
CA SER A 534 13.59 -28.98 -7.33
C SER A 534 14.91 -28.69 -8.05
N GLU A 535 15.35 -27.43 -8.02
CA GLU A 535 16.52 -26.95 -8.76
C GLU A 535 17.48 -26.18 -7.85
N ARG A 536 18.77 -26.34 -8.10
CA ARG A 536 19.85 -25.57 -7.46
C ARG A 536 19.55 -24.07 -7.47
N ILE A 537 19.85 -23.41 -6.36
CA ILE A 537 19.86 -21.95 -6.24
C ILE A 537 21.30 -21.48 -6.42
N VAL A 538 21.52 -20.53 -7.33
CA VAL A 538 22.84 -19.94 -7.57
C VAL A 538 22.81 -18.49 -7.12
N VAL A 539 23.77 -18.10 -6.28
CA VAL A 539 24.02 -16.73 -5.83
C VAL A 539 25.30 -16.27 -6.51
N ASP A 540 25.15 -15.49 -7.58
CA ASP A 540 26.21 -15.08 -8.51
C ASP A 540 26.53 -13.58 -8.45
N ARG A 541 26.06 -12.90 -7.40
CA ARG A 541 26.36 -11.51 -7.09
C ARG A 541 26.42 -11.28 -5.58
N ALA A 542 27.10 -10.21 -5.17
CA ALA A 542 27.05 -9.71 -3.81
C ALA A 542 25.59 -9.43 -3.39
N VAL A 543 25.18 -10.01 -2.27
CA VAL A 543 23.83 -9.90 -1.69
C VAL A 543 23.84 -10.36 -0.24
N THR A 544 22.99 -9.74 0.59
CA THR A 544 22.66 -10.24 1.92
C THR A 544 21.34 -11.00 1.86
N ILE A 545 21.33 -12.27 2.27
CA ILE A 545 20.13 -13.10 2.38
C ILE A 545 19.85 -13.34 3.87
N ASN A 546 18.77 -12.79 4.37
CA ASN A 546 18.29 -13.01 5.73
C ASN A 546 17.19 -14.06 5.70
N GLY A 547 17.49 -15.25 6.20
CA GLY A 547 16.55 -16.37 6.28
C GLY A 547 15.47 -16.18 7.35
N GLY A 548 15.72 -15.37 8.39
CA GLY A 548 14.72 -15.11 9.43
C GLY A 548 14.25 -16.37 10.17
N GLU A 549 15.14 -17.35 10.33
CA GLU A 549 14.89 -18.71 10.86
C GLU A 549 14.00 -19.59 9.95
N HIS A 550 13.72 -19.16 8.72
CA HIS A 550 12.99 -19.96 7.75
C HIS A 550 13.87 -21.02 7.07
N THR A 551 13.21 -22.02 6.50
CA THR A 551 13.86 -23.15 5.81
C THR A 551 13.66 -23.07 4.30
N ILE A 552 14.72 -23.35 3.53
CA ILE A 552 14.65 -23.71 2.12
C ILE A 552 14.77 -25.23 2.01
N SER A 553 13.69 -25.89 1.60
CA SER A 553 13.57 -27.34 1.53
C SER A 553 13.57 -27.83 0.08
N PHE A 554 14.56 -28.64 -0.25
CA PHE A 554 14.76 -29.19 -1.59
C PHE A 554 14.15 -30.59 -1.75
N THR A 555 13.60 -30.86 -2.93
CA THR A 555 13.05 -32.19 -3.27
C THR A 555 14.17 -33.16 -3.66
N ASN A 556 13.81 -34.44 -3.80
CA ASN A 556 14.68 -35.48 -4.34
C ASN A 556 15.15 -35.21 -5.78
N ASP A 557 14.55 -34.26 -6.51
CA ASP A 557 14.90 -33.98 -7.90
C ASP A 557 16.34 -33.48 -8.03
N ILE A 558 16.86 -32.80 -7.00
CA ILE A 558 18.27 -32.38 -6.93
C ILE A 558 19.23 -33.56 -7.05
N ASN A 559 18.85 -34.72 -6.51
CA ASN A 559 19.69 -35.92 -6.55
C ASN A 559 19.75 -36.55 -7.95
N GLU A 560 18.84 -36.19 -8.85
CA GLU A 560 18.83 -36.64 -10.25
C GLU A 560 19.70 -35.74 -11.15
N LEU A 561 20.22 -34.62 -10.63
CA LEU A 561 21.13 -33.73 -11.36
C LEU A 561 22.50 -34.41 -11.57
N ALA A 562 23.24 -33.92 -12.57
CA ALA A 562 24.60 -34.36 -12.83
C ALA A 562 25.51 -34.14 -11.61
N TYR A 563 26.49 -35.02 -11.42
CA TYR A 563 27.49 -34.90 -10.35
C TYR A 563 28.14 -33.51 -10.37
N GLY A 564 28.26 -32.86 -9.20
CA GLY A 564 28.71 -31.46 -9.07
C GLY A 564 27.62 -30.38 -9.21
N SER A 565 26.41 -30.74 -9.67
CA SER A 565 25.25 -29.84 -9.74
C SER A 565 24.18 -30.12 -8.68
N ARG A 566 24.42 -31.09 -7.80
CA ARG A 566 23.47 -31.61 -6.79
C ARG A 566 23.39 -30.76 -5.52
N GLN A 567 23.72 -29.48 -5.63
CA GLN A 567 23.77 -28.60 -4.47
C GLN A 567 22.46 -27.87 -4.25
N GLY A 568 22.07 -27.68 -2.99
CA GLY A 568 20.93 -26.84 -2.64
C GLY A 568 21.18 -25.40 -3.04
N ILE A 569 21.99 -24.69 -2.24
CA ILE A 569 22.43 -23.32 -2.54
C ILE A 569 23.88 -23.33 -2.98
N THR A 570 24.22 -22.52 -3.98
CA THR A 570 25.61 -22.32 -4.39
C THR A 570 25.94 -20.87 -4.54
N VAL A 571 26.90 -20.44 -3.74
CA VAL A 571 27.50 -19.12 -3.78
C VAL A 571 28.72 -19.16 -4.69
N VAL A 572 28.72 -18.34 -5.74
CA VAL A 572 29.82 -18.21 -6.72
C VAL A 572 30.30 -16.77 -6.86
N ALA A 573 29.90 -15.88 -5.95
CA ALA A 573 30.27 -14.48 -5.94
C ALA A 573 30.81 -14.04 -4.59
N ASP A 574 31.71 -13.06 -4.65
CA ASP A 574 32.30 -12.42 -3.49
C ASP A 574 31.27 -11.58 -2.71
N ASP A 575 31.58 -11.24 -1.46
CA ASP A 575 30.80 -10.33 -0.62
C ASP A 575 29.33 -10.76 -0.40
N VAL A 576 29.11 -12.08 -0.30
CA VAL A 576 27.79 -12.67 0.00
C VAL A 576 27.64 -12.91 1.49
N GLN A 577 26.47 -12.55 2.03
CA GLN A 577 26.13 -12.83 3.43
C GLN A 577 24.84 -13.64 3.48
N ILE A 578 24.82 -14.73 4.24
CA ILE A 578 23.61 -15.52 4.50
C ILE A 578 23.44 -15.64 6.00
N ASN A 579 22.28 -15.21 6.51
CA ASN A 579 21.99 -15.12 7.93
C ASN A 579 20.74 -15.95 8.27
N ASP A 580 20.75 -16.63 9.41
CA ASP A 580 19.55 -17.23 10.04
C ASP A 580 18.74 -18.12 9.09
N LEU A 581 19.42 -19.01 8.34
CA LEU A 581 18.81 -19.81 7.28
C LEU A 581 19.00 -21.30 7.53
N ALA A 582 17.91 -22.06 7.43
CA ALA A 582 17.96 -23.51 7.35
C ALA A 582 17.89 -23.99 5.89
N VAL A 583 18.73 -24.94 5.51
CA VAL A 583 18.75 -25.54 4.17
C VAL A 583 18.68 -27.05 4.29
N THR A 584 17.62 -27.65 3.77
CA THR A 584 17.38 -29.09 3.92
C THR A 584 17.25 -29.76 2.55
N LEU A 585 17.99 -30.84 2.34
CA LEU A 585 17.85 -31.72 1.20
C LEU A 585 17.11 -33.01 1.62
N THR A 586 16.82 -33.87 0.66
CA THR A 586 16.29 -35.22 0.93
C THR A 586 17.39 -36.26 0.75
N GLU A 587 17.67 -36.99 1.81
CA GLU A 587 18.75 -37.97 1.92
C GLU A 587 18.56 -39.16 0.95
N LYS A 588 19.66 -39.64 0.36
CA LYS A 588 19.76 -40.94 -0.31
C LYS A 588 20.83 -41.77 0.40
N ALA A 589 20.65 -43.09 0.45
CA ALA A 589 21.50 -44.02 1.20
C ALA A 589 22.91 -44.29 0.59
N GLU A 590 23.34 -43.50 -0.38
CA GLU A 590 24.65 -43.64 -1.04
C GLU A 590 25.18 -42.27 -1.42
N TRP A 591 26.42 -41.95 -1.04
CA TRP A 591 27.12 -40.69 -1.38
C TRP A 591 26.95 -40.28 -2.85
N GLN A 592 26.36 -39.10 -3.07
CA GLN A 592 26.08 -38.51 -4.37
C GLN A 592 26.87 -37.22 -4.65
N GLY A 593 27.65 -36.70 -3.71
CA GLY A 593 28.26 -35.37 -3.76
C GLY A 593 27.24 -34.22 -3.67
N ALA A 594 26.16 -34.41 -2.92
CA ALA A 594 25.11 -33.44 -2.66
C ALA A 594 25.36 -32.70 -1.34
N TYR A 595 25.50 -31.38 -1.41
CA TYR A 595 25.74 -30.48 -0.29
C TYR A 595 24.57 -29.50 -0.16
N ALA A 596 24.14 -29.24 1.07
CA ALA A 596 23.05 -28.29 1.29
C ALA A 596 23.46 -26.87 0.86
N VAL A 597 24.68 -26.47 1.21
CA VAL A 597 25.29 -25.21 0.76
C VAL A 597 26.67 -25.48 0.18
N GLN A 598 26.97 -24.91 -0.98
CA GLN A 598 28.32 -24.85 -1.55
C GLN A 598 28.74 -23.38 -1.68
N VAL A 599 29.96 -23.06 -1.25
CA VAL A 599 30.64 -21.82 -1.63
C VAL A 599 31.79 -22.19 -2.55
N TYR A 600 31.77 -21.68 -3.78
CA TYR A 600 32.70 -22.06 -4.83
C TYR A 600 33.43 -20.85 -5.39
N ASN A 601 34.76 -20.83 -5.25
CA ASN A 601 35.63 -19.80 -5.84
C ASN A 601 35.16 -18.36 -5.56
N ALA A 602 34.78 -18.10 -4.30
CA ALA A 602 34.27 -16.82 -3.82
C ALA A 602 35.03 -16.38 -2.56
N GLN A 603 35.11 -15.08 -2.32
CA GLN A 603 35.82 -14.47 -1.20
C GLN A 603 34.88 -13.65 -0.32
N ASN A 604 35.26 -13.43 0.95
CA ASN A 604 34.48 -12.65 1.90
C ASN A 604 33.01 -13.13 2.04
N VAL A 605 32.79 -14.44 2.08
CA VAL A 605 31.45 -15.01 2.26
C VAL A 605 31.19 -15.24 3.75
N LEU A 606 30.13 -14.61 4.27
CA LEU A 606 29.71 -14.75 5.67
C LEU A 606 28.48 -15.65 5.77
N LEU A 607 28.57 -16.68 6.61
CA LEU A 607 27.46 -17.56 6.95
C LEU A 607 27.18 -17.46 8.45
N ASN A 608 26.08 -16.79 8.81
CA ASN A 608 25.70 -16.58 10.20
C ASN A 608 24.46 -17.40 10.57
N ASN A 609 24.50 -18.16 11.66
CA ASN A 609 23.34 -18.95 12.14
C ASN A 609 22.74 -19.88 11.05
N ILE A 610 23.59 -20.67 10.38
CA ILE A 610 23.16 -21.56 9.30
C ILE A 610 22.87 -22.97 9.84
N THR A 611 21.76 -23.55 9.40
CA THR A 611 21.41 -24.96 9.69
C THR A 611 21.33 -25.75 8.38
N THR A 612 21.96 -26.92 8.32
CA THR A 612 21.95 -27.79 7.13
C THR A 612 21.66 -29.23 7.50
N SER A 613 20.79 -29.90 6.74
CA SER A 613 20.43 -31.31 6.99
C SER A 613 19.99 -32.04 5.70
N GLY A 614 19.97 -33.38 5.75
CA GLY A 614 19.44 -34.24 4.68
C GLY A 614 20.25 -34.24 3.38
N ALA A 615 21.47 -33.71 3.41
CA ALA A 615 22.44 -33.80 2.32
C ALA A 615 23.49 -34.88 2.63
N ASP A 616 24.37 -35.17 1.68
CA ASP A 616 25.54 -36.01 1.98
C ASP A 616 26.46 -35.30 2.98
N ALA A 617 26.51 -33.97 2.88
CA ALA A 617 27.25 -33.08 3.76
C ALA A 617 26.57 -31.70 3.84
N GLY A 618 26.66 -31.06 5.00
CA GLY A 618 26.00 -29.77 5.22
C GLY A 618 26.55 -28.63 4.36
N LEU A 619 27.87 -28.44 4.39
CA LEU A 619 28.54 -27.31 3.73
C LEU A 619 29.76 -27.79 2.93
N LEU A 620 29.95 -27.24 1.73
CA LEU A 620 31.18 -27.37 0.94
C LEU A 620 31.83 -26.01 0.76
N VAL A 621 33.00 -25.80 1.35
CA VAL A 621 33.89 -24.67 1.10
C VAL A 621 34.92 -25.09 0.06
N ASN A 622 34.69 -24.71 -1.20
CA ASN A 622 35.50 -25.16 -2.33
C ASN A 622 36.23 -23.99 -3.00
N ALA A 623 37.55 -23.92 -2.81
CA ALA A 623 38.41 -22.82 -3.26
C ALA A 623 37.92 -21.43 -2.84
N ALA A 624 37.25 -21.33 -1.69
CA ALA A 624 36.56 -20.14 -1.23
C ALA A 624 37.02 -19.70 0.16
N GLU A 625 36.80 -18.44 0.51
CA GLU A 625 36.96 -17.89 1.86
C GLU A 625 35.57 -17.75 2.51
N VAL A 626 35.33 -18.50 3.58
CA VAL A 626 34.06 -18.52 4.30
C VAL A 626 34.28 -18.25 5.79
N GLU A 627 33.59 -17.25 6.32
CA GLU A 627 33.49 -17.00 7.76
C GLU A 627 32.16 -17.54 8.30
N LEU A 628 32.22 -18.37 9.34
CA LEU A 628 31.07 -18.83 10.10
C LEU A 628 30.92 -18.03 11.39
N THR A 629 29.76 -17.44 11.60
CA THR A 629 29.40 -16.73 12.84
C THR A 629 28.09 -17.26 13.42
N GLY A 630 27.82 -16.92 14.69
CA GLY A 630 26.63 -17.44 15.38
C GLY A 630 26.72 -18.95 15.58
N THR A 631 25.65 -19.70 15.32
CA THR A 631 25.63 -21.17 15.43
C THR A 631 25.46 -21.83 14.08
N THR A 632 26.46 -22.58 13.61
CA THR A 632 26.36 -23.43 12.42
C THR A 632 25.98 -24.86 12.82
N THR A 633 24.77 -25.30 12.47
CA THR A 633 24.27 -26.65 12.78
C THR A 633 24.33 -27.52 11.53
N VAL A 634 25.08 -28.62 11.60
CA VAL A 634 25.29 -29.55 10.47
C VAL A 634 24.86 -30.99 10.79
N SER A 635 23.95 -31.12 11.77
CA SER A 635 23.35 -32.40 12.17
C SER A 635 22.40 -32.96 11.11
N GLY A 636 22.34 -34.29 10.99
CA GLY A 636 21.40 -35.00 10.12
C GLY A 636 21.81 -35.05 8.64
N ASN A 637 23.11 -34.97 8.35
CA ASN A 637 23.70 -35.22 7.03
C ASN A 637 24.40 -36.60 7.03
N GLU A 638 24.53 -37.24 5.87
CA GLU A 638 24.97 -38.65 5.75
C GLU A 638 26.44 -38.88 6.17
N PHE A 639 27.37 -38.03 5.74
CA PHE A 639 28.81 -38.30 5.84
C PHE A 639 29.57 -37.26 6.69
N GLY A 640 28.86 -36.29 7.26
CA GLY A 640 29.45 -35.28 8.12
C GLY A 640 28.91 -33.87 7.89
N GLY A 641 29.60 -32.91 8.52
CA GLY A 641 29.20 -31.51 8.51
C GLY A 641 29.73 -30.66 7.36
N ILE A 642 31.04 -30.41 7.34
CA ILE A 642 31.67 -29.38 6.51
C ILE A 642 32.89 -29.91 5.77
N GLU A 643 32.86 -29.88 4.44
CA GLU A 643 34.02 -30.12 3.59
C GLU A 643 34.78 -28.82 3.31
N VAL A 644 36.10 -28.85 3.48
CA VAL A 644 37.00 -27.77 3.05
C VAL A 644 37.97 -28.33 2.02
N SER A 645 37.88 -27.86 0.78
CA SER A 645 38.61 -28.43 -0.35
C SER A 645 39.01 -27.35 -1.35
N LYS A 646 40.13 -27.54 -2.06
CA LYS A 646 40.48 -26.68 -3.19
C LYS A 646 39.79 -27.09 -4.49
N GLY A 647 39.23 -28.29 -4.55
CA GLY A 647 38.79 -28.88 -5.80
C GLY A 647 39.95 -29.26 -6.73
N THR A 648 39.62 -29.67 -7.95
CA THR A 648 40.58 -30.25 -8.92
C THR A 648 40.88 -29.37 -10.12
N GLU A 649 40.19 -28.24 -10.27
CA GLU A 649 40.39 -27.34 -11.40
C GLU A 649 41.69 -26.53 -11.27
N GLU A 650 42.35 -26.30 -12.41
CA GLU A 650 43.60 -25.54 -12.46
C GLU A 650 43.33 -24.04 -12.26
N GLY A 651 44.10 -23.40 -11.37
CA GLY A 651 44.00 -21.96 -11.10
C GLY A 651 43.18 -21.57 -9.87
N LEU A 652 42.56 -22.54 -9.19
CA LEU A 652 41.81 -22.29 -7.96
C LEU A 652 42.71 -21.85 -6.78
N SER A 653 42.20 -20.95 -5.94
CA SER A 653 42.76 -20.60 -4.63
C SER A 653 42.62 -21.76 -3.65
N ASN A 654 43.38 -21.69 -2.55
CA ASN A 654 43.11 -22.58 -1.42
C ASN A 654 41.77 -22.18 -0.77
N ALA A 655 41.11 -23.13 -0.10
CA ALA A 655 39.90 -22.85 0.65
C ALA A 655 40.20 -22.45 2.10
N ASP A 656 39.61 -21.38 2.59
CA ASP A 656 39.81 -20.89 3.94
C ASP A 656 38.47 -20.86 4.68
N LEU A 657 38.37 -21.66 5.75
CA LEU A 657 37.23 -21.70 6.65
C LEU A 657 37.61 -21.05 7.99
N ILE A 658 36.94 -19.94 8.31
CA ILE A 658 37.14 -19.18 9.55
C ILE A 658 35.90 -19.38 10.43
N VAL A 659 36.05 -20.02 11.59
CA VAL A 659 34.96 -20.29 12.53
C VAL A 659 35.06 -19.35 13.72
N ASN A 660 34.30 -18.27 13.69
CA ASN A 660 34.20 -17.29 14.78
C ASN A 660 32.90 -17.44 15.61
N GLY A 661 32.02 -18.37 15.20
CA GLY A 661 30.83 -18.83 15.95
C GLY A 661 31.02 -20.20 16.63
N SER A 662 29.93 -20.88 16.96
CA SER A 662 29.92 -22.27 17.42
C SER A 662 29.43 -23.22 16.33
N ILE A 663 29.92 -24.45 16.32
CA ILE A 663 29.42 -25.52 15.44
C ILE A 663 28.65 -26.53 16.28
N ALA A 664 27.54 -27.06 15.75
CA ALA A 664 26.76 -28.14 16.34
C ALA A 664 26.61 -29.29 15.35
N ASN A 665 26.93 -30.50 15.80
CA ASN A 665 26.72 -31.75 15.05
C ASN A 665 26.34 -32.88 16.02
N GLU A 666 25.05 -33.18 16.11
CA GLU A 666 24.50 -34.21 17.01
C GLU A 666 24.51 -35.61 16.39
N THR A 667 24.75 -35.71 15.07
CA THR A 667 24.77 -36.98 14.33
C THR A 667 26.19 -37.43 13.99
N GLU A 668 27.21 -36.84 14.62
CA GLU A 668 28.61 -37.19 14.41
C GLU A 668 28.88 -38.68 14.71
N ALA A 669 29.54 -39.35 13.77
CA ALA A 669 29.97 -40.75 13.89
C ALA A 669 31.42 -40.93 13.41
N TYR A 670 32.02 -42.07 13.77
CA TYR A 670 33.36 -42.42 13.32
C TYR A 670 33.39 -42.61 11.79
N GLY A 671 34.28 -41.86 11.12
CA GLY A 671 34.34 -41.79 9.65
C GLY A 671 33.49 -40.67 9.04
N GLU A 672 32.66 -39.99 9.84
CA GLU A 672 31.74 -38.92 9.41
C GLU A 672 32.00 -37.62 10.22
N PRO A 673 33.12 -36.93 9.95
CA PRO A 673 33.60 -35.84 10.79
C PRO A 673 32.74 -34.57 10.68
N THR A 674 32.79 -33.74 11.72
CA THR A 674 32.16 -32.42 11.70
C THR A 674 32.81 -31.49 10.68
N ILE A 675 34.14 -31.49 10.56
CA ILE A 675 34.85 -30.81 9.46
C ILE A 675 35.90 -31.77 8.88
N TRP A 676 36.02 -31.84 7.57
CA TRP A 676 37.16 -32.49 6.91
C TRP A 676 37.84 -31.53 5.94
N LEU A 677 39.14 -31.39 6.11
CA LEU A 677 40.02 -30.59 5.26
C LEU A 677 40.79 -31.52 4.31
N VAL A 678 40.60 -31.32 3.02
CA VAL A 678 41.23 -32.15 1.98
C VAL A 678 42.68 -31.69 1.71
N HIS A 679 43.61 -32.66 1.65
CA HIS A 679 45.01 -32.45 1.27
C HIS A 679 45.25 -32.94 -0.15
N ASN A 680 46.32 -32.42 -0.75
CA ASN A 680 46.80 -32.86 -2.06
C ASN A 680 47.22 -34.35 -2.00
N GLN A 681 47.10 -35.08 -3.12
CA GLN A 681 47.64 -36.46 -3.23
C GLN A 681 49.19 -36.53 -3.25
N ASP A 682 49.85 -35.49 -2.75
CA ASP A 682 51.30 -35.38 -2.62
C ASP A 682 51.76 -36.13 -1.35
N PRO A 683 52.81 -36.96 -1.39
CA PRO A 683 53.43 -37.56 -0.21
C PRO A 683 53.83 -36.55 0.89
N ALA A 684 53.96 -35.25 0.57
CA ALA A 684 54.20 -34.18 1.54
C ALA A 684 52.94 -33.73 2.33
N LYS A 685 51.73 -34.17 1.95
CA LYS A 685 50.45 -33.86 2.61
C LYS A 685 50.20 -32.38 2.91
N THR A 686 50.57 -31.48 1.99
CA THR A 686 50.27 -30.05 2.16
C THR A 686 48.76 -29.82 2.08
N ALA A 687 48.19 -29.17 3.11
CA ALA A 687 46.77 -28.81 3.15
C ALA A 687 46.45 -27.87 1.99
N GLN A 688 45.33 -28.11 1.30
CA GLN A 688 44.85 -27.23 0.24
C GLN A 688 43.85 -26.18 0.75
N GLY A 689 43.99 -25.82 2.02
CA GLY A 689 43.11 -24.90 2.71
C GLY A 689 43.48 -24.73 4.17
N THR A 690 42.75 -23.85 4.86
CA THR A 690 42.89 -23.62 6.29
C THR A 690 41.55 -23.76 7.00
N VAL A 691 41.60 -24.22 8.25
CA VAL A 691 40.49 -24.21 9.20
C VAL A 691 41.00 -23.51 10.45
N ALA A 692 40.43 -22.36 10.79
CA ALA A 692 40.90 -21.52 11.89
C ALA A 692 39.73 -20.79 12.57
N GLY A 693 40.00 -20.08 13.67
CA GLY A 693 39.00 -19.23 14.34
C GLY A 693 38.74 -19.64 15.80
N SER A 694 38.23 -18.69 16.59
CA SER A 694 38.03 -18.89 18.04
C SER A 694 36.94 -19.91 18.38
N GLY A 695 36.04 -20.20 17.44
CA GLY A 695 34.95 -21.16 17.59
C GLY A 695 35.40 -22.61 17.70
N LEU A 696 36.64 -22.90 17.30
CA LEU A 696 37.22 -24.24 17.37
C LEU A 696 37.75 -24.57 18.76
N ASP A 697 38.11 -23.55 19.56
CA ASP A 697 38.73 -23.72 20.88
C ASP A 697 37.76 -24.41 21.86
N GLY A 698 38.09 -25.64 22.27
CA GLY A 698 37.30 -26.41 23.23
C GLY A 698 35.99 -26.99 22.70
N THR A 699 35.73 -26.88 21.39
CA THR A 699 34.50 -27.41 20.75
C THR A 699 34.81 -28.53 19.77
N VAL A 700 36.01 -28.54 19.19
CA VAL A 700 36.41 -29.47 18.14
C VAL A 700 37.84 -29.93 18.38
N VAL A 701 38.09 -31.25 18.38
CA VAL A 701 39.43 -31.83 18.57
C VAL A 701 39.96 -32.32 17.23
N ASN A 702 41.20 -31.95 16.91
CA ASN A 702 41.89 -32.41 15.71
C ASN A 702 42.29 -33.88 15.87
N TYR A 703 41.72 -34.74 15.02
CA TYR A 703 42.13 -36.12 14.89
C TYR A 703 42.67 -36.35 13.47
N LEU A 704 43.97 -36.59 13.37
CA LEU A 704 44.56 -37.13 12.15
C LEU A 704 44.12 -38.60 12.01
N ASP A 705 42.98 -38.87 11.38
CA ASP A 705 42.63 -40.24 11.07
C ASP A 705 43.51 -40.77 9.91
N LYS A 706 44.00 -42.00 10.12
CA LYS A 706 45.03 -42.68 9.34
C LYS A 706 44.50 -43.40 8.10
N VAL A 707 43.20 -43.40 7.85
CA VAL A 707 42.62 -44.41 6.94
C VAL A 707 43.14 -44.26 5.49
N ASP A 708 43.38 -43.04 4.98
CA ASP A 708 43.98 -42.86 3.63
C ASP A 708 45.04 -41.75 3.50
N GLY A 709 45.28 -40.95 4.55
CA GLY A 709 46.38 -39.98 4.57
C GLY A 709 46.22 -38.72 3.71
N TYR A 710 45.05 -38.47 3.11
CA TYR A 710 44.77 -37.31 2.27
C TYR A 710 43.79 -36.29 2.88
N GLN A 711 43.40 -36.44 4.15
CA GLN A 711 42.43 -35.56 4.84
C GLN A 711 42.84 -35.29 6.29
N THR A 712 42.55 -34.10 6.82
CA THR A 712 42.55 -33.79 8.26
C THR A 712 41.10 -33.72 8.72
N GLN A 713 40.76 -34.46 9.77
CA GLN A 713 39.39 -34.56 10.27
C GLN A 713 39.27 -33.90 11.65
N TYR A 714 38.15 -33.22 11.85
CA TYR A 714 37.82 -32.45 13.03
C TYR A 714 36.49 -32.97 13.57
N PHE A 715 36.51 -33.47 14.80
CA PHE A 715 35.33 -34.01 15.48
C PHE A 715 34.92 -33.10 16.63
N MET A 716 33.63 -33.04 16.95
CA MET A 716 33.12 -32.37 18.13
C MET A 716 33.80 -32.93 19.37
N GLN A 717 34.10 -32.07 20.34
CA GLN A 717 34.69 -32.47 21.61
C GLN A 717 33.63 -33.18 22.48
N ASN A 718 33.30 -34.42 22.12
CA ASN A 718 32.77 -35.40 23.08
C ASN A 718 33.95 -35.83 23.93
N ALA A 719 33.85 -35.84 25.28
CA ALA A 719 35.04 -35.87 26.15
C ALA A 719 36.07 -36.92 25.69
N PRO A 720 37.33 -36.52 25.43
CA PRO A 720 38.27 -37.37 24.72
C PRO A 720 38.49 -38.67 25.49
N VAL A 721 38.53 -39.78 24.76
CA VAL A 721 39.19 -41.00 25.25
C VAL A 721 40.58 -40.59 25.72
N GLN A 722 40.95 -40.94 26.95
CA GLN A 722 42.23 -40.53 27.53
C GLN A 722 42.78 -41.59 28.46
N ILE A 723 44.11 -41.72 28.49
CA ILE A 723 44.82 -42.48 29.52
C ILE A 723 44.89 -41.59 30.77
N VAL A 724 44.22 -42.02 31.83
CA VAL A 724 44.27 -41.36 33.15
C VAL A 724 45.59 -41.69 33.85
N SER A 725 45.99 -42.95 33.80
CA SER A 725 47.27 -43.40 34.34
C SER A 725 47.72 -44.70 33.67
N MET A 726 49.04 -44.85 33.53
CA MET A 726 49.65 -46.09 33.10
C MET A 726 50.85 -46.39 33.99
N GLU A 727 50.85 -47.55 34.64
CA GLU A 727 51.86 -47.92 35.62
C GLU A 727 52.33 -49.37 35.41
N GLY A 728 53.62 -49.60 35.58
CA GLY A 728 54.17 -50.94 35.75
C GLY A 728 54.40 -51.25 37.22
N LYS A 729 54.13 -52.49 37.63
CA LYS A 729 54.34 -52.96 39.00
C LYS A 729 55.17 -54.23 39.00
N THR A 730 55.98 -54.40 40.05
CA THR A 730 56.67 -55.66 40.35
C THR A 730 56.33 -56.13 41.74
N THR A 731 55.99 -57.41 41.86
CA THR A 731 55.76 -58.06 43.15
C THR A 731 56.68 -59.26 43.30
N SER A 732 57.41 -59.34 44.41
CA SER A 732 58.17 -60.54 44.77
C SER A 732 57.30 -61.45 45.65
N LEU A 733 56.91 -62.60 45.12
CA LEU A 733 56.12 -63.62 45.83
C LEU A 733 56.85 -64.96 45.80
N ASP A 734 57.08 -65.59 46.95
CA ASP A 734 57.65 -66.95 47.06
C ASP A 734 58.87 -67.23 46.16
N SER A 735 59.84 -66.30 46.12
CA SER A 735 61.07 -66.39 45.29
C SER A 735 60.88 -66.16 43.78
N MET A 736 59.70 -65.73 43.34
CA MET A 736 59.39 -65.33 41.97
C MET A 736 59.18 -63.81 41.90
N ASN A 737 59.73 -63.15 40.89
CA ASN A 737 59.40 -61.77 40.57
C ASN A 737 58.35 -61.77 39.46
N LEU A 738 57.20 -61.15 39.71
CA LEU A 738 56.10 -61.00 38.75
C LEU A 738 55.95 -59.52 38.38
N ALA A 739 55.83 -59.24 37.09
CA ALA A 739 55.57 -57.91 36.55
C ALA A 739 54.12 -57.80 36.07
N SER A 740 53.53 -56.61 36.20
CA SER A 740 52.22 -56.29 35.62
C SER A 740 52.17 -54.86 35.12
N ILE A 741 51.21 -54.60 34.22
CA ILE A 741 50.88 -53.25 33.74
C ILE A 741 49.41 -52.98 34.05
N GLU A 742 49.16 -51.80 34.58
CA GLU A 742 47.81 -51.27 34.79
C GLU A 742 47.61 -50.04 33.90
N VAL A 743 46.54 -50.06 33.11
CA VAL A 743 46.12 -48.93 32.28
C VAL A 743 44.73 -48.51 32.73
N ILE A 744 44.61 -47.29 33.26
CA ILE A 744 43.33 -46.66 33.61
C ILE A 744 43.03 -45.64 32.54
N ALA A 745 41.82 -45.68 32.00
CA ALA A 745 41.37 -44.75 30.98
C ALA A 745 40.01 -44.15 31.32
N GLN A 746 39.70 -43.05 30.65
CA GLN A 746 38.40 -42.40 30.71
C GLN A 746 37.87 -42.16 29.30
N SER A 747 36.56 -42.27 29.15
CA SER A 747 35.79 -41.89 27.96
C SER A 747 34.36 -41.58 28.41
N GLU A 748 33.67 -40.70 27.70
CA GLU A 748 32.22 -40.47 27.80
C GLU A 748 31.39 -41.65 27.30
N LYS A 749 31.96 -42.46 26.40
CA LYS A 749 31.39 -43.73 25.94
C LYS A 749 32.06 -44.89 26.67
N GLU A 750 31.47 -46.08 26.56
CA GLU A 750 32.09 -47.29 27.11
C GLU A 750 33.40 -47.58 26.38
N LEU A 751 34.45 -47.91 27.15
CA LEU A 751 35.72 -48.33 26.56
C LEU A 751 35.53 -49.64 25.79
N TYR A 752 36.37 -49.88 24.79
CA TYR A 752 36.23 -51.04 23.92
C TYR A 752 37.52 -51.86 23.82
N GLU A 753 38.63 -51.22 23.45
CA GLU A 753 39.87 -51.92 23.12
C GLU A 753 41.08 -51.15 23.62
N LEU A 754 42.11 -51.90 24.03
CA LEU A 754 43.44 -51.44 24.35
C LEU A 754 44.40 -52.24 23.47
N GLU A 755 44.93 -51.60 22.44
CA GLU A 755 46.00 -52.13 21.60
C GLU A 755 47.34 -51.89 22.31
N VAL A 756 48.18 -52.92 22.38
CA VAL A 756 49.46 -52.89 23.10
C VAL A 756 50.58 -53.39 22.18
N ASP A 757 51.56 -52.51 21.96
CA ASP A 757 52.82 -52.79 21.29
C ASP A 757 53.98 -52.63 22.30
N HIS A 758 55.10 -53.31 22.07
CA HIS A 758 56.25 -53.30 22.95
C HIS A 758 57.56 -53.73 22.26
N ASN A 759 58.70 -53.51 22.90
CA ASN A 759 60.02 -53.95 22.41
C ASN A 759 60.56 -55.25 23.05
N ILE A 760 59.68 -56.17 23.49
CA ILE A 760 60.05 -57.44 24.14
C ILE A 760 60.23 -58.54 23.09
N THR A 761 61.35 -59.26 23.15
CA THR A 761 61.64 -60.32 22.18
C THR A 761 60.82 -61.58 22.47
N GLY A 762 59.98 -62.01 21.52
CA GLY A 762 59.24 -63.27 21.58
C GLY A 762 57.82 -63.19 22.13
N LEU A 763 57.39 -62.02 22.61
CA LEU A 763 55.99 -61.69 22.87
C LEU A 763 55.42 -61.04 21.59
N PRO A 764 54.30 -61.49 21.01
CA PRO A 764 53.68 -60.80 19.88
C PRO A 764 52.92 -59.55 20.37
N GLU A 765 52.72 -58.57 19.49
CA GLU A 765 51.77 -57.47 19.70
C GLU A 765 50.35 -58.03 19.89
N PHE A 766 49.53 -57.35 20.70
CA PHE A 766 48.19 -57.83 21.03
C PHE A 766 47.21 -56.72 21.37
N SER A 767 45.92 -57.01 21.18
CA SER A 767 44.80 -56.20 21.68
C SER A 767 44.10 -56.91 22.83
N VAL A 768 43.64 -56.14 23.81
CA VAL A 768 42.75 -56.60 24.88
C VAL A 768 41.50 -55.73 24.93
N TYR A 769 40.42 -56.27 25.48
CA TYR A 769 39.09 -55.67 25.37
C TYR A 769 38.53 -55.27 26.74
N ALA A 770 37.73 -54.21 26.75
CA ALA A 770 37.03 -53.70 27.93
C ALA A 770 35.85 -54.60 28.33
N SER A 771 36.12 -55.85 28.70
CA SER A 771 35.11 -56.84 29.09
C SER A 771 35.56 -57.63 30.32
N GLU A 772 34.72 -57.67 31.35
CA GLU A 772 34.98 -58.48 32.55
C GLU A 772 34.85 -59.98 32.27
N GLU A 773 34.00 -60.37 31.32
CA GLU A 773 33.75 -61.76 30.94
C GLU A 773 34.78 -62.28 29.92
N ASN A 774 35.18 -61.44 28.95
CA ASN A 774 36.07 -61.83 27.87
C ASN A 774 37.08 -60.72 27.49
N PRO A 775 38.09 -60.46 28.33
CA PRO A 775 39.09 -59.41 28.06
C PRO A 775 40.04 -59.75 26.91
N TYR A 776 40.00 -60.96 26.37
CA TYR A 776 40.88 -61.43 25.28
C TYR A 776 40.23 -61.31 23.89
N GLY A 777 38.93 -61.04 23.81
CA GLY A 777 38.17 -60.96 22.56
C GLY A 777 37.76 -62.32 21.99
N SER A 778 38.57 -63.37 22.11
CA SER A 778 38.24 -64.74 21.71
C SER A 778 38.85 -65.83 22.60
N GLU A 779 38.27 -67.03 22.57
CA GLU A 779 38.80 -68.21 23.28
C GLU A 779 40.18 -68.65 22.73
N GLU A 780 40.42 -68.48 21.43
CA GLU A 780 41.72 -68.75 20.82
C GLU A 780 42.81 -67.79 21.34
N ALA A 781 42.49 -66.48 21.42
CA ALA A 781 43.41 -65.48 21.97
C ALA A 781 43.69 -65.77 23.45
N LYS A 782 42.66 -66.10 24.24
CA LYS A 782 42.82 -66.50 25.64
C LYS A 782 43.79 -67.66 25.81
N ALA A 783 43.64 -68.73 25.01
CA ALA A 783 44.55 -69.88 25.08
C ALA A 783 46.01 -69.52 24.72
N GLN A 784 46.22 -68.55 23.81
CA GLN A 784 47.56 -68.05 23.47
C GLN A 784 48.19 -67.26 24.63
N PHE A 785 47.42 -66.37 25.25
CA PHE A 785 47.87 -65.62 26.42
C PHE A 785 48.20 -66.55 27.60
N GLU A 786 47.34 -67.52 27.90
CA GLU A 786 47.57 -68.51 28.96
C GLU A 786 48.80 -69.38 28.70
N ALA A 787 49.05 -69.78 27.45
CA ALA A 787 50.25 -70.54 27.06
C ALA A 787 51.55 -69.74 27.27
N LEU A 788 51.48 -68.41 27.15
CA LEU A 788 52.58 -67.48 27.44
C LEU A 788 52.63 -67.07 28.92
N GLY A 789 51.67 -67.54 29.73
CA GLY A 789 51.55 -67.19 31.14
C GLY A 789 51.09 -65.75 31.38
N VAL A 790 50.44 -65.10 30.41
CA VAL A 790 49.89 -63.74 30.55
C VAL A 790 48.42 -63.83 30.95
N MET A 791 48.03 -63.08 31.98
CA MET A 791 46.64 -62.94 32.39
C MET A 791 46.16 -61.51 32.21
N VAL A 792 44.97 -61.35 31.65
CA VAL A 792 44.34 -60.04 31.44
C VAL A 792 43.03 -60.00 32.22
N THR A 793 42.82 -58.90 32.95
CA THR A 793 41.54 -58.56 33.56
C THR A 793 41.14 -57.15 33.21
N TYR A 794 39.83 -56.91 33.09
CA TYR A 794 39.25 -55.59 32.98
C TYR A 794 38.31 -55.36 34.16
N ASN A 795 38.36 -54.18 34.76
CA ASN A 795 37.42 -53.74 35.78
C ASN A 795 36.61 -52.58 35.22
N ALA A 796 35.30 -52.80 35.05
CA ALA A 796 34.43 -51.81 34.40
C ALA A 796 34.22 -50.55 35.26
N GLU A 797 34.10 -50.70 36.59
CA GLU A 797 33.90 -49.58 37.52
C GLU A 797 35.11 -48.62 37.56
N ALA A 798 36.32 -49.19 37.55
CA ALA A 798 37.57 -48.44 37.56
C ALA A 798 38.10 -48.10 36.17
N LYS A 799 37.43 -48.56 35.09
CA LYS A 799 37.87 -48.42 33.70
C LYS A 799 39.34 -48.81 33.50
N LYS A 800 39.69 -49.97 34.07
CA LYS A 800 41.08 -50.39 34.25
C LYS A 800 41.37 -51.75 33.62
N TRP A 801 42.36 -51.80 32.72
CA TRP A 801 43.00 -53.03 32.31
C TRP A 801 44.16 -53.36 33.24
N THR A 802 44.29 -54.63 33.61
CA THR A 802 45.45 -55.17 34.32
C THR A 802 45.99 -56.36 33.52
N ILE A 803 47.24 -56.26 33.07
CA ILE A 803 47.96 -57.29 32.32
C ILE A 803 49.07 -57.81 33.22
N GLU A 804 48.94 -59.05 33.69
CA GLU A 804 49.90 -59.72 34.56
C GLU A 804 50.75 -60.69 33.75
N PHE A 805 52.07 -60.60 33.89
CA PHE A 805 53.01 -61.46 33.20
C PHE A 805 53.48 -62.59 34.11
N GLY A 806 53.42 -63.82 33.62
CA GLY A 806 53.96 -65.00 34.30
C GLY A 806 55.48 -64.91 34.49
N SER A 807 56.04 -65.84 35.26
CA SER A 807 57.46 -65.78 35.67
C SER A 807 58.47 -65.76 34.53
N GLU A 808 58.18 -66.39 33.38
CA GLU A 808 59.09 -66.42 32.23
C GLU A 808 59.23 -65.02 31.60
N ILE A 809 58.10 -64.41 31.23
CA ILE A 809 58.07 -63.05 30.67
C ILE A 809 58.53 -62.03 31.73
N SER A 810 58.11 -62.18 32.99
CA SER A 810 58.55 -61.28 34.07
C SER A 810 60.08 -61.28 34.26
N ASN A 811 60.73 -62.45 34.18
CA ASN A 811 62.19 -62.51 34.25
C ASN A 811 62.86 -61.88 33.01
N GLN A 812 62.25 -61.98 31.83
CA GLN A 812 62.74 -61.30 30.62
C GLN A 812 62.62 -59.78 30.76
N LEU A 813 61.47 -59.31 31.25
CA LEU A 813 61.19 -57.91 31.52
C LEU A 813 62.21 -57.30 32.50
N ILE A 814 62.55 -58.02 33.56
CA ILE A 814 63.53 -57.58 34.58
C ILE A 814 64.97 -57.62 34.06
N ALA A 815 65.30 -58.57 33.18
CA ALA A 815 66.65 -58.69 32.62
C ALA A 815 66.94 -57.68 31.49
N GLN A 816 65.90 -57.12 30.87
CA GLN A 816 66.00 -56.13 29.79
C GLN A 816 65.99 -54.71 30.39
N GLU A 817 67.11 -53.98 30.26
CA GLU A 817 67.27 -52.65 30.89
C GLU A 817 66.30 -51.57 30.36
N ASP A 818 65.80 -51.71 29.13
CA ASP A 818 64.90 -50.75 28.47
C ASP A 818 63.66 -51.45 27.87
N VAL A 819 62.63 -51.70 28.68
CA VAL A 819 61.32 -52.16 28.18
C VAL A 819 60.38 -50.98 28.01
N THR A 820 59.77 -50.87 26.83
CA THR A 820 58.78 -49.84 26.51
C THR A 820 57.52 -50.47 25.97
N PHE A 821 56.37 -50.03 26.49
CA PHE A 821 55.04 -50.33 25.99
C PHE A 821 54.45 -49.08 25.34
N TYR A 822 53.81 -49.26 24.19
CA TYR A 822 53.02 -48.26 23.50
C TYR A 822 51.59 -48.74 23.48
N VAL A 823 50.64 -47.85 23.80
CA VAL A 823 49.24 -48.24 23.78
C VAL A 823 48.40 -47.29 22.95
N VAL A 824 47.31 -47.84 22.40
CA VAL A 824 46.21 -47.09 21.80
C VAL A 824 44.93 -47.57 22.45
N ILE A 825 44.12 -46.64 22.96
CA ILE A 825 42.84 -46.95 23.59
C ILE A 825 41.73 -46.54 22.67
N ALA A 826 40.74 -47.41 22.47
CA ALA A 826 39.52 -47.12 21.74
C ALA A 826 38.29 -47.24 22.64
N ASP A 827 37.30 -46.38 22.44
CA ASP A 827 35.94 -46.58 22.97
C ASP A 827 35.06 -47.39 21.99
N GLN A 828 33.81 -47.67 22.39
CA GLN A 828 32.86 -48.43 21.59
C GLN A 828 32.51 -47.77 20.24
N ASN A 829 32.72 -46.47 20.14
CA ASN A 829 32.55 -45.70 18.91
C ASN A 829 33.84 -45.63 18.08
N LYS A 830 34.89 -46.35 18.51
CA LYS A 830 36.22 -46.38 17.87
C LYS A 830 36.97 -45.04 17.93
N TYR A 831 36.55 -44.11 18.79
CA TYR A 831 37.38 -42.95 19.08
C TYR A 831 38.62 -43.40 19.83
N THR A 832 39.80 -42.96 19.37
CA THR A 832 41.07 -43.46 19.91
C THR A 832 41.89 -42.39 20.63
N PHE A 833 42.71 -42.83 21.59
CA PHE A 833 43.76 -42.05 22.23
C PHE A 833 45.11 -42.73 22.10
N GLY A 834 46.10 -42.00 21.59
CA GLY A 834 47.44 -42.51 21.30
C GLY A 834 47.67 -42.83 19.82
N SER A 835 48.91 -43.15 19.47
CA SER A 835 49.30 -43.61 18.13
C SER A 835 50.54 -44.48 18.23
N MET A 836 50.59 -45.55 17.42
CA MET A 836 51.78 -46.41 17.30
C MET A 836 52.90 -45.81 16.44
N PHE A 837 52.64 -44.78 15.63
CA PHE A 837 53.67 -44.17 14.76
C PHE A 837 54.27 -42.88 15.34
N ASN A 838 53.47 -42.10 16.05
CA ASN A 838 53.88 -40.83 16.68
C ASN A 838 53.50 -40.88 18.16
N THR A 839 54.25 -41.67 18.93
CA THR A 839 53.98 -41.90 20.35
C THR A 839 54.27 -40.65 21.18
N THR A 840 53.54 -40.48 22.26
CA THR A 840 53.68 -39.39 23.24
C THR A 840 54.05 -39.97 24.61
N SER A 841 54.47 -39.12 25.54
CA SER A 841 54.70 -39.57 26.93
C SER A 841 53.43 -40.06 27.63
N GLN A 842 52.24 -39.73 27.14
CA GLN A 842 50.96 -40.11 27.75
C GLN A 842 50.50 -41.52 27.34
N ASN A 843 50.91 -42.00 26.17
CA ASN A 843 50.58 -43.35 25.68
C ASN A 843 51.81 -44.28 25.58
N THR A 844 52.90 -43.90 26.25
CA THR A 844 54.14 -44.68 26.31
C THR A 844 54.52 -44.95 27.76
N LEU A 845 54.65 -46.21 28.14
CA LEU A 845 55.17 -46.62 29.44
C LEU A 845 56.56 -47.21 29.28
N LYS A 846 57.55 -46.56 29.91
CA LYS A 846 58.89 -47.11 30.05
C LYS A 846 59.00 -47.76 31.41
N LEU A 847 59.32 -49.06 31.42
CA LEU A 847 59.57 -49.79 32.65
C LEU A 847 61.05 -49.75 32.95
N GLN A 848 61.39 -49.23 34.14
CA GLN A 848 62.70 -49.38 34.75
C GLN A 848 62.49 -50.23 36.01
N PHE A 849 62.90 -51.49 35.94
CA PHE A 849 62.71 -52.48 37.00
C PHE A 849 63.83 -52.47 38.03
#